data_AF-A0A5C4S5A0-F1
#
_entry.id   AF-A0A5C4S5A0-F1
#
_cell.length_a   1.000
_cell.length_b   1.000
_cell.length_c   1.000
_cell.angle_alpha   90.00
_cell.angle_beta   90.00
_cell.angle_gamma   90.00
#
_symmetry.space_group_name_H-M   'P 1'
#
loop_
_entity.id
_entity.type
_entity.pdbx_description
1 polymer ?
#
loop_
_entity_poly.entity_id
_entity_poly.type
_entity_poly.pdbx_seq_one_letter_code
_entity_poly.pdbx_strand_id
1 'polypeptide(L)'
;QPVQPAADYEVRAKAIASRRATAWGAWLPVSTPDVRIAPALLDDAVWQAISTDAASVASTLDAELTAEVVAPIARDLELRRVEQRTVAEAVGIIGEQVVWAISRLSDVDGRLSDAGIVQDPETGTVRIYALEQEAERISETELRLNAAEAFLSLSATQAWVNEQISRAVLDPSQIPLVGDLQMQVNQVQVDLDAAEAALALSASQTEVDGMGARLSTAEADLDAAAAAIALKAEQSQYEDLQGRVQTAEVQIDALDGAQIAQTVADTRHLLNSDDAAAVQTLANLLQAHEHGGRVQQDIAYATQDLRARVTEDRAAVAALGVTLGASIDTAVALVQAETRTRAAADSALASDVVTLNARLQDTEGEIAGQAQAHSHLASRVTSLDGTTSSQAQSITSLTARLTGVEAAQGDQATAVQSLTSRMSDAEGTITAQAQSLASLSTTVGSNTSTVQSISESVDGVLGRHMLRVNVNGVATGMVIGAEAGNDGAVSSTVAFAAEAFTISAPSGAGAVSPFAFYASPRVIDGMLFPAGLYVENAYIGRAAVGRGQITDALQSDNYAERNGRPTAGLKLDFARGRVLAADVVMSRDQVLASGSFTHAGQVGDGAVFRFVNTGIRVSSRDVRSVTEASVVVEAGIKSFSQAASGFDPNNAWWCAKCTVLNGPRWYGFNADRPQPALSYRQDPGDLVDPHWATGIDQRVWLEIEVVLEGLSWIENPTIEWIVKHVT
;
A
#
# COMPACT_ATOMS: atom_id res chain seq x y z
N GLN A 1 33.69 -1.03 15.59
CA GLN A 1 34.49 0.21 15.64
C GLN A 1 35.17 0.37 14.28
N PRO A 2 35.19 1.58 13.68
CA PRO A 2 36.05 1.83 12.52
C PRO A 2 37.53 1.78 12.91
N VAL A 3 38.40 1.54 11.93
CA VAL A 3 39.84 1.38 12.10
C VAL A 3 40.46 2.71 12.56
N GLN A 4 41.35 2.68 13.55
CA GLN A 4 42.08 3.86 14.03
C GLN A 4 43.32 4.11 13.14
N PRO A 5 43.63 5.36 12.78
CA PRO A 5 44.79 5.66 11.94
C PRO A 5 46.11 5.43 12.68
N ALA A 6 47.15 5.01 11.95
CA ALA A 6 48.50 4.77 12.46
C ALA A 6 48.60 3.73 13.60
N ALA A 7 47.71 2.74 13.60
CA ALA A 7 47.83 1.53 14.42
C ALA A 7 48.18 0.30 13.55
N ASP A 8 48.97 -0.61 14.13
CA ASP A 8 49.28 -1.91 13.55
C ASP A 8 48.21 -2.93 13.91
N TYR A 9 47.74 -3.68 12.91
CA TYR A 9 46.65 -4.64 13.05
C TYR A 9 47.07 -6.04 12.61
N GLU A 10 46.64 -7.06 13.33
CA GLU A 10 46.64 -8.43 12.79
C GLU A 10 45.33 -8.70 12.04
N VAL A 11 45.43 -9.17 10.80
CA VAL A 11 44.29 -9.58 9.97
C VAL A 11 44.44 -11.04 9.53
N ARG A 12 43.32 -11.75 9.39
CA ARG A 12 43.27 -13.10 8.81
C ARG A 12 42.05 -13.25 7.92
N ALA A 13 42.23 -13.91 6.79
CA ALA A 13 41.15 -14.19 5.84
C ALA A 13 40.57 -15.60 6.03
N LYS A 14 39.32 -15.79 5.61
CA LYS A 14 38.67 -17.09 5.44
C LYS A 14 37.87 -17.07 4.15
N ALA A 15 38.14 -18.00 3.24
CA ALA A 15 37.38 -18.13 2.01
C ALA A 15 35.96 -18.62 2.32
N ILE A 16 34.94 -17.83 1.99
CA ILE A 16 33.54 -18.19 2.21
C ILE A 16 33.06 -19.06 1.03
N ALA A 17 32.69 -20.31 1.31
CA ALA A 17 32.17 -21.26 0.33
C ALA A 17 30.91 -21.93 0.88
N SER A 18 29.78 -21.80 0.18
CA SER A 18 28.43 -22.18 0.65
C SER A 18 28.20 -23.68 0.89
N ARG A 19 29.17 -24.55 0.58
CA ARG A 19 29.05 -26.02 0.69
C ARG A 19 30.27 -26.71 1.31
N ARG A 20 31.23 -25.97 1.89
CA ARG A 20 32.42 -26.58 2.51
C ARG A 20 32.93 -25.75 3.68
N ALA A 21 33.09 -26.39 4.84
CA ALA A 21 33.67 -25.75 6.02
C ALA A 21 35.15 -25.41 5.78
N THR A 22 35.46 -24.12 5.72
CA THR A 22 36.83 -23.58 5.59
C THR A 22 37.37 -23.13 6.94
N ALA A 23 38.67 -23.32 7.16
CA ALA A 23 39.38 -22.74 8.30
C ALA A 23 39.66 -21.24 8.08
N TRP A 24 39.98 -20.54 9.16
CA TRP A 24 40.64 -19.23 9.06
C TRP A 24 42.13 -19.43 8.73
N GLY A 25 42.71 -18.51 7.96
CA GLY A 25 44.16 -18.44 7.77
C GLY A 25 44.89 -18.01 9.05
N ALA A 26 46.23 -18.04 8.99
CA ALA A 26 47.07 -17.43 10.00
C ALA A 26 46.83 -15.91 10.08
N TRP A 27 47.13 -15.32 11.23
CA TRP A 27 47.20 -13.88 11.40
C TRP A 27 48.41 -13.31 10.65
N LEU A 28 48.23 -12.14 10.03
CA LEU A 28 49.23 -11.40 9.29
C LEU A 28 49.22 -9.94 9.76
N PRO A 29 50.36 -9.33 10.12
CA PRO A 29 50.42 -7.93 10.50
C PRO A 29 50.28 -7.01 9.28
N VAL A 30 49.46 -5.98 9.40
CA VAL A 30 49.23 -4.92 8.41
C VAL A 30 49.13 -3.58 9.13
N SER A 31 49.93 -2.61 8.67
CA SER A 31 49.91 -1.23 9.18
C SER A 31 49.02 -0.35 8.32
N THR A 32 48.40 0.69 8.90
CA THR A 32 47.49 1.60 8.20
C THR A 32 48.05 3.02 8.11
N PRO A 33 47.96 3.69 6.94
CA PRO A 33 48.44 5.06 6.82
C PRO A 33 47.64 6.02 7.70
N ASP A 34 48.30 7.05 8.23
CA ASP A 34 47.61 8.12 8.95
C ASP A 34 46.78 8.97 7.97
N VAL A 35 45.55 9.28 8.35
CA VAL A 35 44.55 9.96 7.51
C VAL A 35 44.15 11.34 8.09
N ARG A 36 44.87 11.80 9.13
CA ARG A 36 44.59 13.08 9.80
C ARG A 36 45.12 14.27 8.98
N ILE A 37 44.26 15.27 8.78
CA ILE A 37 44.62 16.51 8.07
C ILE A 37 45.48 17.38 9.00
N ALA A 38 46.74 17.61 8.63
CA ALA A 38 47.64 18.53 9.31
C ALA A 38 47.44 19.99 8.82
N PRO A 39 47.77 21.02 9.64
CA PRO A 39 47.64 22.44 9.25
C PRO A 39 48.35 22.82 7.93
N ALA A 40 49.45 22.14 7.60
CA ALA A 40 50.22 22.32 6.36
C ALA A 40 49.60 21.63 5.12
N LEU A 41 48.41 21.02 5.26
CA LEU A 41 47.62 20.44 4.16
C LEU A 41 46.36 21.29 3.84
N LEU A 42 46.20 22.45 4.49
CA LEU A 42 45.16 23.43 4.21
C LEU A 42 45.72 24.54 3.31
N ASP A 43 44.99 24.86 2.25
CA ASP A 43 45.35 25.92 1.29
C ASP A 43 45.21 27.33 1.89
N ASP A 44 45.95 28.30 1.35
CA ASP A 44 45.95 29.70 1.81
C ASP A 44 44.55 30.34 1.76
N ALA A 45 43.69 29.92 0.83
CA ALA A 45 42.30 30.36 0.75
C ALA A 45 41.48 29.96 2.00
N VAL A 46 41.78 28.81 2.61
CA VAL A 46 41.12 28.35 3.85
C VAL A 46 41.59 29.21 5.03
N TRP A 47 42.89 29.53 5.09
CA TRP A 47 43.44 30.43 6.11
C TRP A 47 42.95 31.88 5.98
N GLN A 48 42.70 32.37 4.75
CA GLN A 48 42.03 33.66 4.54
C GLN A 48 40.57 33.64 5.03
N ALA A 49 39.82 32.57 4.77
CA ALA A 49 38.44 32.46 5.26
C ALA A 49 38.40 32.49 6.81
N ILE A 50 39.24 31.69 7.47
CA ILE A 50 39.32 31.63 8.95
C ILE A 50 39.74 32.98 9.55
N SER A 51 40.73 33.66 8.96
CA SER A 51 41.18 34.96 9.48
C SER A 51 40.19 36.10 9.22
N THR A 52 39.41 36.04 8.14
CA THR A 52 38.32 36.99 7.86
C THR A 52 37.17 36.82 8.86
N ASP A 53 36.78 35.58 9.16
CA ASP A 53 35.73 35.28 10.14
C ASP A 53 36.14 35.68 11.56
N ALA A 54 37.38 35.36 11.96
CA ALA A 54 37.94 35.79 13.25
C ALA A 54 37.98 37.32 13.41
N ALA A 55 38.28 38.07 12.34
CA ALA A 55 38.24 39.53 12.36
C ALA A 55 36.79 40.07 12.48
N SER A 56 35.83 39.42 11.83
CA SER A 56 34.39 39.75 11.95
C SER A 56 33.90 39.59 13.39
N VAL A 57 34.17 38.43 14.00
CA VAL A 57 33.81 38.14 15.41
C VAL A 57 34.47 39.13 16.37
N ALA A 58 35.77 39.42 16.19
CA ALA A 58 36.48 40.40 17.02
C ALA A 58 35.86 41.80 16.93
N SER A 59 35.47 42.25 15.73
CA SER A 59 34.82 43.56 15.54
C SER A 59 33.43 43.64 16.18
N THR A 60 32.73 42.51 16.27
CA THR A 60 31.41 42.42 16.93
C THR A 60 31.57 42.55 18.45
N LEU A 61 32.54 41.85 19.02
CA LEU A 61 32.81 41.84 20.46
C LEU A 61 33.31 43.21 20.98
N ASP A 62 34.09 43.95 20.18
CA ASP A 62 34.56 45.29 20.53
C ASP A 62 33.42 46.34 20.53
N ALA A 63 32.46 46.19 19.62
CA ALA A 63 31.24 47.01 19.60
C ALA A 63 30.34 46.71 20.82
N GLU A 64 30.19 45.44 21.18
CA GLU A 64 29.44 44.98 22.36
C GLU A 64 30.07 45.51 23.67
N LEU A 65 31.39 45.35 23.84
CA LEU A 65 32.16 45.90 24.96
C LEU A 65 31.99 47.43 25.10
N THR A 66 32.02 48.14 23.97
CA THR A 66 31.83 49.60 23.93
C THR A 66 30.42 50.00 24.38
N ALA A 67 29.40 49.25 23.95
CA ALA A 67 28.00 49.53 24.28
C ALA A 67 27.65 49.19 25.73
N GLU A 68 28.03 48.01 26.22
CA GLU A 68 27.63 47.52 27.54
C GLU A 68 28.52 48.00 28.69
N VAL A 69 29.83 48.17 28.46
CA VAL A 69 30.79 48.48 29.54
C VAL A 69 31.26 49.94 29.49
N VAL A 70 31.68 50.43 28.32
CA VAL A 70 32.29 51.76 28.22
C VAL A 70 31.25 52.89 28.35
N ALA A 71 30.11 52.78 27.65
CA ALA A 71 29.10 53.84 27.67
C ALA A 71 28.44 54.08 29.06
N PRO A 72 28.10 53.06 29.87
CA PRO A 72 27.55 53.30 31.22
C PRO A 72 28.56 53.90 32.19
N ILE A 73 29.84 53.51 32.10
CA ILE A 73 30.90 54.09 32.96
C ILE A 73 31.12 55.58 32.63
N ALA A 74 31.08 55.96 31.36
CA ALA A 74 31.11 57.37 30.97
C ALA A 74 29.91 58.16 31.53
N ARG A 75 28.72 57.55 31.56
CA ARG A 75 27.49 58.15 32.08
C ARG A 75 27.52 58.34 33.60
N ASP A 76 28.06 57.37 34.34
CA ASP A 76 28.26 57.47 35.79
C ASP A 76 29.30 58.56 36.15
N LEU A 77 30.36 58.73 35.33
CA LEU A 77 31.31 59.84 35.47
C LEU A 77 30.71 61.23 35.20
N GLU A 78 29.69 61.35 34.34
CA GLU A 78 28.93 62.60 34.19
C GLU A 78 28.10 62.88 35.46
N LEU A 79 27.38 61.88 35.96
CA LEU A 79 26.50 62.00 37.14
C LEU A 79 27.29 62.38 38.40
N ARG A 80 28.41 61.72 38.67
CA ARG A 80 29.31 62.02 39.81
C ARG A 80 29.94 63.42 39.75
N ARG A 81 29.93 64.11 38.60
CA ARG A 81 30.51 65.46 38.45
C ARG A 81 29.55 66.58 38.91
N VAL A 82 28.33 66.25 39.33
CA VAL A 82 27.31 67.22 39.75
C VAL A 82 27.37 67.56 41.26
N GLU A 83 28.10 66.78 42.08
CA GLU A 83 28.19 66.96 43.54
C GLU A 83 29.03 68.17 44.00
N GLN A 84 28.56 69.40 43.75
CA GLN A 84 28.98 70.58 44.51
C GLN A 84 27.81 71.56 44.77
N ARG A 85 26.97 71.24 45.76
CA ARG A 85 26.12 72.22 46.48
C ARG A 85 25.76 71.76 47.89
N THR A 86 25.18 72.67 48.68
CA THR A 86 25.33 72.68 50.14
C THR A 86 24.15 72.09 50.93
N VAL A 87 24.46 71.66 52.15
CA VAL A 87 23.66 70.84 53.11
C VAL A 87 22.22 71.31 53.39
N ALA A 88 21.79 72.50 52.93
CA ALA A 88 20.47 73.05 53.24
C ALA A 88 19.28 72.24 52.66
N GLU A 89 19.45 71.58 51.52
CA GLU A 89 18.36 70.83 50.85
C GLU A 89 18.15 69.41 51.42
N ALA A 90 19.12 68.89 52.18
CA ALA A 90 19.07 67.53 52.73
C ALA A 90 17.89 67.27 53.70
N VAL A 91 17.31 68.34 54.27
CA VAL A 91 16.16 68.25 55.19
C VAL A 91 14.83 68.11 54.42
N GLY A 92 14.74 68.60 53.18
CA GLY A 92 13.52 68.46 52.36
C GLY A 92 13.30 67.02 51.88
N ILE A 93 14.40 66.36 51.46
CA ILE A 93 14.38 65.00 50.89
C ILE A 93 13.87 63.95 51.89
N ILE A 94 14.08 64.15 53.19
CA ILE A 94 13.55 63.25 54.24
C ILE A 94 12.01 63.21 54.23
N GLY A 95 11.35 64.34 53.92
CA GLY A 95 9.89 64.40 53.77
C GLY A 95 9.40 63.58 52.57
N GLU A 96 10.07 63.71 51.42
CA GLU A 96 9.72 62.95 50.21
C GLU A 96 10.04 61.46 50.36
N GLN A 97 11.10 61.08 51.07
CA GLN A 97 11.44 59.66 51.34
C GLN A 97 10.37 58.94 52.17
N VAL A 98 9.72 59.61 53.14
CA VAL A 98 8.61 59.01 53.90
C VAL A 98 7.35 58.87 53.04
N VAL A 99 7.04 59.85 52.20
CA VAL A 99 5.92 59.77 51.25
C VAL A 99 6.15 58.67 50.20
N TRP A 100 7.39 58.55 49.70
CA TRP A 100 7.81 57.47 48.80
C TRP A 100 7.71 56.11 49.48
N ALA A 101 8.11 55.97 50.74
CA ALA A 101 7.98 54.70 51.47
C ALA A 101 6.51 54.26 51.62
N ILE A 102 5.60 55.21 51.90
CA ILE A 102 4.16 54.92 52.00
C ILE A 102 3.56 54.57 50.63
N SER A 103 3.91 55.30 49.57
CA SER A 103 3.43 54.96 48.22
C SER A 103 4.00 53.63 47.72
N ARG A 104 5.26 53.30 48.08
CA ARG A 104 5.87 52.00 47.78
C ARG A 104 5.18 50.85 48.52
N LEU A 105 4.73 51.08 49.75
CA LEU A 105 3.96 50.07 50.50
C LEU A 105 2.60 49.81 49.84
N SER A 106 1.89 50.87 49.41
CA SER A 106 0.63 50.74 48.68
C SER A 106 0.80 50.14 47.27
N ASP A 107 1.92 50.39 46.58
CA ASP A 107 2.26 49.78 45.29
C ASP A 107 2.63 48.29 45.46
N VAL A 108 3.24 47.90 46.59
CA VAL A 108 3.48 46.49 46.94
C VAL A 108 2.18 45.76 47.29
N ASP A 109 1.30 46.36 48.10
CA ASP A 109 0.00 45.77 48.46
C ASP A 109 -0.89 45.59 47.21
N GLY A 110 -0.93 46.60 46.34
CA GLY A 110 -1.56 46.51 45.02
C GLY A 110 -0.96 45.42 44.14
N ARG A 111 0.38 45.30 44.05
CA ARG A 111 1.06 44.23 43.30
C ARG A 111 0.80 42.83 43.86
N LEU A 112 0.61 42.68 45.17
CA LEU A 112 0.27 41.39 45.78
C LEU A 112 -1.18 41.00 45.42
N SER A 113 -2.11 41.95 45.47
CA SER A 113 -3.48 41.78 44.96
C SER A 113 -3.51 41.44 43.47
N ASP A 114 -2.77 42.16 42.62
CA ASP A 114 -2.67 41.91 41.17
C ASP A 114 -1.96 40.58 40.84
N ALA A 115 -1.06 40.12 41.71
CA ALA A 115 -0.48 38.77 41.65
C ALA A 115 -1.43 37.66 42.15
N GLY A 116 -2.65 38.01 42.56
CA GLY A 116 -3.66 37.09 43.07
C GLY A 116 -3.36 36.55 44.47
N ILE A 117 -2.50 37.22 45.24
CA ILE A 117 -2.12 36.84 46.61
C ILE A 117 -2.92 37.68 47.60
N VAL A 118 -3.92 37.08 48.24
CA VAL A 118 -4.83 37.78 49.16
C VAL A 118 -4.79 37.11 50.54
N GLN A 119 -4.55 37.90 51.59
CA GLN A 119 -4.65 37.44 52.96
C GLN A 119 -6.09 37.58 53.47
N ASP A 120 -6.64 36.51 54.02
CA ASP A 120 -7.95 36.50 54.67
C ASP A 120 -7.87 37.29 56.01
N PRO A 121 -8.69 38.34 56.21
CA PRO A 121 -8.53 39.25 57.34
C PRO A 121 -9.07 38.72 58.67
N GLU A 122 -9.87 37.64 58.68
CA GLU A 122 -10.39 37.04 59.92
C GLU A 122 -9.55 35.85 60.38
N THR A 123 -8.90 35.14 59.46
CA THR A 123 -8.13 33.92 59.73
C THR A 123 -6.62 34.06 59.54
N GLY A 124 -6.16 35.12 58.88
CA GLY A 124 -4.74 35.39 58.60
C GLY A 124 -4.10 34.48 57.55
N THR A 125 -4.84 33.54 56.96
CA THR A 125 -4.31 32.63 55.93
C THR A 125 -4.14 33.36 54.59
N VAL A 126 -3.01 33.13 53.91
CA VAL A 126 -2.74 33.69 52.58
C VAL A 126 -3.23 32.72 51.51
N ARG A 127 -4.07 33.22 50.60
CA ARG A 127 -4.63 32.48 49.47
C ARG A 127 -4.00 32.98 48.17
N ILE A 128 -3.82 32.08 47.19
CA ILE A 128 -3.18 32.39 45.91
C ILE A 128 -4.10 31.93 44.78
N TYR A 129 -4.83 32.87 44.16
CA TYR A 129 -5.85 32.59 43.16
C TYR A 129 -5.33 31.84 41.94
N ALA A 130 -4.08 32.09 41.52
CA ALA A 130 -3.44 31.35 40.42
C ALA A 130 -3.27 29.85 40.73
N LEU A 131 -3.13 29.48 42.01
CA LEU A 131 -3.00 28.09 42.44
C LEU A 131 -4.38 27.41 42.58
N GLU A 132 -5.38 28.14 43.09
CA GLU A 132 -6.77 27.66 43.13
C GLU A 132 -7.34 27.43 41.72
N GLN A 133 -7.06 28.32 40.76
CA GLN A 133 -7.54 28.18 39.38
C GLN A 133 -6.90 27.01 38.62
N GLU A 134 -5.60 26.73 38.83
CA GLU A 134 -5.00 25.52 38.24
C GLU A 134 -5.40 24.24 38.99
N ALA A 135 -5.72 24.30 40.28
CA ALA A 135 -6.32 23.16 40.99
C ALA A 135 -7.72 22.82 40.42
N GLU A 136 -8.58 23.82 40.18
CA GLU A 136 -9.87 23.60 39.51
C GLU A 136 -9.70 23.11 38.06
N ARG A 137 -8.74 23.65 37.30
CA ARG A 137 -8.45 23.14 35.94
C ARG A 137 -7.90 21.72 35.93
N ILE A 138 -7.09 21.34 36.93
CA ILE A 138 -6.61 19.96 37.08
C ILE A 138 -7.79 19.05 37.42
N SER A 139 -8.62 19.38 38.40
CA SER A 139 -9.82 18.57 38.72
C SER A 139 -10.85 18.51 37.59
N GLU A 140 -11.06 19.58 36.81
CA GLU A 140 -11.94 19.49 35.63
C GLU A 140 -11.28 18.65 34.51
N THR A 141 -9.97 18.77 34.29
CA THR A 141 -9.24 17.94 33.33
C THR A 141 -9.26 16.48 33.74
N GLU A 142 -9.12 16.18 35.03
CA GLU A 142 -9.21 14.84 35.61
C GLU A 142 -10.63 14.28 35.51
N LEU A 143 -11.68 15.08 35.79
CA LEU A 143 -13.08 14.69 35.55
C LEU A 143 -13.36 14.41 34.07
N ARG A 144 -12.85 15.26 33.16
CA ARG A 144 -12.99 15.08 31.71
C ARG A 144 -12.18 13.89 31.21
N LEU A 145 -11.02 13.60 31.80
CA LEU A 145 -10.19 12.44 31.48
C LEU A 145 -10.87 11.15 31.95
N ASN A 146 -11.31 11.07 33.22
CA ASN A 146 -12.09 9.95 33.73
C ASN A 146 -13.40 9.73 32.94
N ALA A 147 -14.09 10.81 32.53
CA ALA A 147 -15.27 10.70 31.69
C ALA A 147 -14.96 10.24 30.25
N ALA A 148 -13.84 10.69 29.67
CA ALA A 148 -13.35 10.23 28.37
C ALA A 148 -12.86 8.77 28.43
N GLU A 149 -12.23 8.36 29.52
CA GLU A 149 -11.75 7.00 29.78
C GLU A 149 -12.92 6.03 30.03
N ALA A 150 -13.96 6.45 30.75
CA ALA A 150 -15.21 5.71 30.87
C ALA A 150 -15.96 5.63 29.52
N PHE A 151 -15.99 6.72 28.73
CA PHE A 151 -16.58 6.73 27.39
C PHE A 151 -15.79 5.86 26.41
N LEU A 152 -14.46 5.86 26.49
CA LEU A 152 -13.58 4.98 25.71
C LEU A 152 -13.71 3.53 26.17
N SER A 153 -13.84 3.24 27.47
CA SER A 153 -14.12 1.89 27.98
C SER A 153 -15.43 1.34 27.40
N LEU A 154 -16.47 2.17 27.33
CA LEU A 154 -17.75 1.81 26.71
C LEU A 154 -17.64 1.64 25.18
N SER A 155 -16.92 2.55 24.51
CA SER A 155 -16.80 2.61 23.04
C SER A 155 -15.76 1.65 22.45
N ALA A 156 -14.75 1.23 23.21
CA ALA A 156 -13.69 0.32 22.80
C ALA A 156 -14.09 -1.16 22.91
N THR A 157 -15.34 -1.44 23.30
CA THR A 157 -15.91 -2.77 23.10
C THR A 157 -16.09 -3.02 21.59
N GLN A 158 -15.09 -3.67 20.97
CA GLN A 158 -15.22 -4.19 19.61
C GLN A 158 -16.49 -5.04 19.44
N ALA A 159 -16.98 -5.64 20.52
CA ALA A 159 -18.29 -6.31 20.60
C ALA A 159 -19.46 -5.45 20.09
N TRP A 160 -19.57 -4.15 20.40
CA TRP A 160 -20.70 -3.34 19.93
C TRP A 160 -20.67 -3.13 18.41
N VAL A 161 -19.49 -2.81 17.87
CA VAL A 161 -19.28 -2.64 16.42
C VAL A 161 -19.45 -3.98 15.69
N ASN A 162 -18.88 -5.06 16.23
CA ASN A 162 -18.99 -6.41 15.67
C ASN A 162 -20.42 -6.98 15.79
N GLU A 163 -21.21 -6.60 16.80
CA GLU A 163 -22.61 -7.00 16.91
C GLU A 163 -23.45 -6.28 15.83
N GLN A 164 -23.26 -4.98 15.61
CA GLN A 164 -23.95 -4.26 14.53
C GLN A 164 -23.55 -4.80 13.15
N ILE A 165 -22.27 -5.13 12.92
CA ILE A 165 -21.80 -5.75 11.67
C ILE A 165 -22.37 -7.17 11.51
N SER A 166 -22.34 -8.00 12.55
CA SER A 166 -22.86 -9.38 12.50
C SER A 166 -24.36 -9.42 12.22
N ARG A 167 -25.14 -8.56 12.89
CA ARG A 167 -26.60 -8.41 12.67
C ARG A 167 -26.95 -7.88 11.26
N ALA A 168 -25.99 -7.27 10.55
CA ALA A 168 -26.20 -6.74 9.20
C ALA A 168 -25.74 -7.69 8.07
N VAL A 169 -25.00 -8.76 8.37
CA VAL A 169 -24.29 -9.57 7.35
C VAL A 169 -24.56 -11.09 7.42
N LEU A 170 -24.91 -11.66 8.57
CA LEU A 170 -24.97 -13.13 8.74
C LEU A 170 -26.35 -13.76 8.54
N ASP A 171 -26.35 -14.94 7.93
CA ASP A 171 -27.50 -15.84 7.82
C ASP A 171 -27.86 -16.42 9.21
N PRO A 172 -29.15 -16.45 9.61
CA PRO A 172 -29.58 -16.96 10.92
C PRO A 172 -29.14 -18.39 11.26
N SER A 173 -28.82 -19.22 10.27
CA SER A 173 -28.39 -20.61 10.47
C SER A 173 -26.96 -20.76 11.03
N GLN A 174 -26.09 -19.74 10.92
CA GLN A 174 -24.67 -19.85 11.31
C GLN A 174 -24.34 -19.32 12.72
N ILE A 175 -25.30 -18.69 13.39
CA ILE A 175 -25.13 -18.10 14.74
C ILE A 175 -24.55 -19.09 15.77
N PRO A 176 -24.93 -20.39 15.84
CA PRO A 176 -24.41 -21.30 16.87
C PRO A 176 -22.89 -21.52 16.80
N LEU A 177 -22.30 -21.59 15.60
CA LEU A 177 -20.85 -21.85 15.44
C LEU A 177 -20.01 -20.70 16.03
N VAL A 178 -20.50 -19.47 15.96
CA VAL A 178 -19.81 -18.29 16.49
C VAL A 178 -19.82 -18.32 18.02
N GLY A 179 -20.89 -18.83 18.65
CA GLY A 179 -20.99 -18.96 20.10
C GLY A 179 -19.98 -19.93 20.70
N ASP A 180 -19.83 -21.13 20.11
CA ASP A 180 -18.85 -22.12 20.58
C ASP A 180 -17.42 -21.64 20.35
N LEU A 181 -17.14 -20.97 19.23
CA LEU A 181 -15.82 -20.40 18.95
C LEU A 181 -15.49 -19.25 19.93
N GLN A 182 -16.47 -18.41 20.27
CA GLN A 182 -16.32 -17.35 21.27
C GLN A 182 -16.02 -17.94 22.66
N MET A 183 -16.66 -19.04 23.07
CA MET A 183 -16.33 -19.70 24.33
C MET A 183 -14.90 -20.26 24.33
N GLN A 184 -14.45 -20.84 23.22
CA GLN A 184 -13.06 -21.34 23.09
C GLN A 184 -12.04 -20.19 23.14
N VAL A 185 -12.30 -19.07 22.47
CA VAL A 185 -11.43 -17.87 22.54
C VAL A 185 -11.41 -17.28 23.94
N ASN A 186 -12.56 -17.17 24.61
CA ASN A 186 -12.64 -16.69 25.99
C ASN A 186 -11.86 -17.59 26.97
N GLN A 187 -11.94 -18.92 26.81
CA GLN A 187 -11.15 -19.86 27.62
C GLN A 187 -9.65 -19.71 27.34
N VAL A 188 -9.25 -19.60 26.07
CA VAL A 188 -7.84 -19.39 25.69
C VAL A 188 -7.31 -18.07 26.24
N GLN A 189 -8.10 -17.00 26.32
CA GLN A 189 -7.68 -15.76 26.99
C GLN A 189 -7.47 -15.99 28.49
N VAL A 190 -8.39 -16.64 29.20
CA VAL A 190 -8.24 -16.95 30.63
C VAL A 190 -7.02 -17.84 30.89
N ASP A 191 -6.74 -18.81 30.02
CA ASP A 191 -5.57 -19.68 30.10
C ASP A 191 -4.27 -18.90 29.82
N LEU A 192 -4.30 -17.90 28.93
CA LEU A 192 -3.16 -17.03 28.62
C LEU A 192 -2.87 -16.03 29.75
N ASP A 193 -3.90 -15.36 30.28
CA ASP A 193 -3.80 -14.44 31.42
C ASP A 193 -3.23 -15.18 32.65
N ALA A 194 -3.66 -16.42 32.89
CA ALA A 194 -3.14 -17.27 33.95
C ALA A 194 -1.67 -17.68 33.71
N ALA A 195 -1.29 -17.96 32.46
CA ALA A 195 0.09 -18.26 32.09
C ALA A 195 1.02 -17.04 32.21
N GLU A 196 0.55 -15.85 31.82
CA GLU A 196 1.29 -14.59 31.95
C GLU A 196 1.48 -14.21 33.43
N ALA A 197 0.43 -14.35 34.27
CA ALA A 197 0.55 -14.17 35.71
C ALA A 197 1.55 -15.15 36.36
N ALA A 198 1.56 -16.42 35.93
CA ALA A 198 2.52 -17.42 36.40
C ALA A 198 3.96 -17.14 35.93
N LEU A 199 4.14 -16.62 34.71
CA LEU A 199 5.43 -16.19 34.17
C LEU A 199 5.96 -14.95 34.90
N ALA A 200 5.13 -13.94 35.14
CA ALA A 200 5.49 -12.74 35.89
C ALA A 200 5.94 -13.10 37.32
N LEU A 201 5.19 -13.96 38.02
CA LEU A 201 5.55 -14.44 39.35
C LEU A 201 6.89 -15.24 39.34
N SER A 202 7.08 -16.10 38.34
CA SER A 202 8.32 -16.90 38.21
C SER A 202 9.54 -16.03 37.87
N ALA A 203 9.36 -15.00 37.04
CA ALA A 203 10.40 -14.03 36.71
C ALA A 203 10.81 -13.21 37.95
N SER A 204 9.83 -12.67 38.68
CA SER A 204 10.08 -11.94 39.94
C SER A 204 10.79 -12.83 40.98
N GLN A 205 10.37 -14.08 41.14
CA GLN A 205 11.03 -15.02 42.05
C GLN A 205 12.49 -15.28 41.63
N THR A 206 12.74 -15.51 40.34
CA THR A 206 14.08 -15.76 39.81
C THR A 206 15.01 -14.55 39.98
N GLU A 207 14.48 -13.34 39.80
CA GLU A 207 15.24 -12.09 40.03
C GLU A 207 15.54 -11.88 41.52
N VAL A 208 14.57 -12.12 42.41
CA VAL A 208 14.75 -12.04 43.87
C VAL A 208 15.74 -13.08 44.37
N ASP A 209 15.67 -14.32 43.90
CA ASP A 209 16.63 -15.39 44.26
C ASP A 209 18.05 -15.04 43.77
N GLY A 210 18.16 -14.47 42.56
CA GLY A 210 19.41 -13.96 42.00
C GLY A 210 19.99 -12.77 42.77
N MET A 211 19.14 -11.86 43.26
CA MET A 211 19.54 -10.78 44.16
C MET A 211 19.98 -11.32 45.53
N GLY A 212 19.27 -12.30 46.09
CA GLY A 212 19.62 -12.95 47.35
C GLY A 212 20.99 -13.64 47.29
N ALA A 213 21.26 -14.42 46.24
CA ALA A 213 22.57 -15.06 46.05
C ALA A 213 23.71 -14.03 45.93
N ARG A 214 23.48 -12.90 45.26
CA ARG A 214 24.45 -11.79 45.16
C ARG A 214 24.64 -11.06 46.49
N LEU A 215 23.56 -10.86 47.26
CA LEU A 215 23.62 -10.23 48.58
C LEU A 215 24.42 -11.09 49.56
N SER A 216 24.13 -12.38 49.68
CA SER A 216 24.89 -13.28 50.57
C SER A 216 26.37 -13.45 50.15
N THR A 217 26.69 -13.24 48.87
CA THR A 217 28.10 -13.14 48.43
C THR A 217 28.75 -11.85 48.94
N ALA A 218 28.08 -10.70 48.76
CA ALA A 218 28.57 -9.41 49.22
C ALA A 218 28.66 -9.29 50.76
N GLU A 219 27.75 -9.93 51.49
CA GLU A 219 27.80 -10.05 52.95
C GLU A 219 29.03 -10.84 53.40
N ALA A 220 29.32 -11.98 52.76
CA ALA A 220 30.52 -12.78 53.05
C ALA A 220 31.83 -12.05 52.71
N ASP A 221 31.86 -11.29 51.59
CA ASP A 221 33.01 -10.45 51.23
C ASP A 221 33.21 -9.29 52.22
N LEU A 222 32.12 -8.70 52.73
CA LEU A 222 32.16 -7.64 53.76
C LEU A 222 32.65 -8.16 55.11
N ASP A 223 32.16 -9.33 55.57
CA ASP A 223 32.64 -9.97 56.80
C ASP A 223 34.14 -10.32 56.71
N ALA A 224 34.59 -10.84 55.55
CA ALA A 224 35.99 -11.12 55.30
C ALA A 224 36.86 -9.85 55.31
N ALA A 225 36.37 -8.75 54.72
CA ALA A 225 37.04 -7.46 54.75
C ALA A 225 37.09 -6.87 56.16
N ALA A 226 36.01 -6.95 56.94
CA ALA A 226 35.95 -6.48 58.32
C ALA A 226 36.94 -7.25 59.23
N ALA A 227 37.01 -8.57 59.09
CA ALA A 227 37.97 -9.40 59.81
C ALA A 227 39.43 -9.04 59.46
N ALA A 228 39.73 -8.78 58.18
CA ALA A 228 41.06 -8.35 57.73
C ALA A 228 41.45 -6.96 58.26
N ILE A 229 40.49 -6.02 58.35
CA ILE A 229 40.69 -4.69 58.92
C ILE A 229 40.95 -4.77 60.43
N ALA A 230 40.20 -5.58 61.17
CA ALA A 230 40.40 -5.77 62.60
C ALA A 230 41.82 -6.30 62.92
N LEU A 231 42.24 -7.36 62.24
CA LEU A 231 43.58 -7.94 62.41
C LEU A 231 44.71 -6.94 62.10
N LYS A 232 44.53 -6.13 61.04
CA LYS A 232 45.46 -5.04 60.68
C LYS A 232 45.56 -3.96 61.76
N ALA A 233 44.44 -3.59 62.37
CA ALA A 233 44.38 -2.56 63.41
C ALA A 233 45.10 -3.02 64.70
N GLU A 234 44.89 -4.27 65.12
CA GLU A 234 45.52 -4.83 66.31
C GLU A 234 47.05 -4.97 66.17
N GLN A 235 47.54 -5.52 65.04
CA GLN A 235 48.98 -5.66 64.82
C GLN A 235 49.71 -4.30 64.82
N SER A 236 49.19 -3.31 64.09
CA SER A 236 49.89 -2.03 63.90
C SER A 236 50.07 -1.23 65.18
N GLN A 237 49.19 -1.40 66.17
CA GLN A 237 49.31 -0.70 67.47
C GLN A 237 50.23 -1.44 68.44
N TYR A 238 50.24 -2.78 68.38
CA TYR A 238 51.10 -3.61 69.24
C TYR A 238 52.59 -3.47 68.85
N GLU A 239 52.89 -3.42 67.55
CA GLU A 239 54.27 -3.33 67.04
C GLU A 239 54.96 -1.99 67.39
N ASP A 240 54.27 -0.85 67.28
CA ASP A 240 54.82 0.46 67.73
C ASP A 240 55.06 0.47 69.25
N LEU A 241 54.10 -0.03 70.03
CA LEU A 241 54.19 -0.06 71.48
C LEU A 241 55.35 -0.94 71.95
N GLN A 242 55.54 -2.11 71.33
CA GLN A 242 56.64 -3.02 71.64
C GLN A 242 58.01 -2.38 71.34
N GLY A 243 58.18 -1.74 70.18
CA GLY A 243 59.43 -1.06 69.82
C GLY A 243 59.77 0.11 70.75
N ARG A 244 58.75 0.86 71.19
CA ARG A 244 58.91 1.98 72.13
C ARG A 244 59.23 1.51 73.56
N VAL A 245 58.66 0.40 74.02
CA VAL A 245 59.01 -0.21 75.32
C VAL A 245 60.47 -0.68 75.30
N GLN A 246 60.91 -1.41 74.26
CA GLN A 246 62.32 -1.84 74.14
C GLN A 246 63.29 -0.65 74.09
N THR A 247 62.90 0.46 73.44
CA THR A 247 63.71 1.68 73.41
C THR A 247 63.82 2.32 74.79
N ALA A 248 62.75 2.31 75.59
CA ALA A 248 62.76 2.83 76.95
C ALA A 248 63.56 1.94 77.91
N GLU A 249 63.44 0.61 77.81
CA GLU A 249 64.23 -0.36 78.58
C GLU A 249 65.74 -0.13 78.37
N VAL A 250 66.19 -0.03 77.11
CA VAL A 250 67.59 0.24 76.76
C VAL A 250 68.09 1.60 77.26
N GLN A 251 67.23 2.61 77.34
CA GLN A 251 67.60 3.93 77.90
C GLN A 251 67.67 3.93 79.43
N ILE A 252 66.89 3.09 80.11
CA ILE A 252 66.88 3.00 81.58
C ILE A 252 68.06 2.17 82.09
N ASP A 253 68.39 1.05 81.44
CA ASP A 253 69.57 0.23 81.76
C ASP A 253 70.90 0.97 81.53
N ALA A 254 70.89 2.08 80.77
CA ALA A 254 72.05 2.94 80.52
C ALA A 254 72.33 3.98 81.64
N LEU A 255 71.50 4.07 82.68
CA LEU A 255 71.66 5.04 83.78
C LEU A 255 72.54 4.49 84.92
N ASP A 256 73.79 4.98 85.01
CA ASP A 256 74.72 4.61 86.08
C ASP A 256 74.31 5.20 87.45
N GLY A 257 73.45 4.46 88.16
CA GLY A 257 73.00 4.81 89.51
C GLY A 257 74.09 4.83 90.58
N ALA A 258 75.30 4.29 90.32
CA ALA A 258 76.37 4.26 91.31
C ALA A 258 77.01 5.64 91.50
N GLN A 259 77.20 6.41 90.42
CA GLN A 259 77.72 7.78 90.53
C GLN A 259 76.77 8.71 91.32
N ILE A 260 75.46 8.61 91.04
CA ILE A 260 74.45 9.50 91.63
C ILE A 260 74.39 9.32 93.16
N ALA A 261 74.56 8.09 93.67
CA ALA A 261 74.62 7.82 95.10
C ALA A 261 75.86 8.45 95.77
N GLN A 262 77.01 8.45 95.10
CA GLN A 262 78.28 8.93 95.65
C GLN A 262 78.29 10.45 95.87
N THR A 263 77.87 11.25 94.87
CA THR A 263 77.84 12.72 94.97
C THR A 263 76.95 13.22 96.10
N VAL A 264 75.88 12.48 96.42
CA VAL A 264 74.93 12.78 97.49
C VAL A 264 75.46 12.46 98.90
N ALA A 265 76.51 11.63 98.99
CA ALA A 265 77.24 11.34 100.23
C ALA A 265 78.29 12.43 100.53
N ASP A 266 79.17 12.72 99.56
CA ASP A 266 80.31 13.63 99.73
C ASP A 266 79.84 15.05 100.11
N THR A 267 78.80 15.55 99.44
CA THR A 267 78.18 16.87 99.71
C THR A 267 77.69 17.01 101.16
N ARG A 268 77.38 15.91 101.85
CA ARG A 268 76.86 15.92 103.22
C ARG A 268 77.95 15.94 104.30
N HIS A 269 79.21 15.69 103.92
CA HIS A 269 80.32 15.60 104.87
C HIS A 269 81.07 16.93 105.06
N LEU A 270 81.01 17.83 104.07
CA LEU A 270 81.73 19.12 104.05
C LEU A 270 81.04 20.26 104.82
N LEU A 271 79.81 20.06 105.33
CA LEU A 271 79.02 21.08 106.02
C LEU A 271 79.09 21.02 107.56
N ASN A 272 79.98 20.21 108.14
CA ASN A 272 80.01 19.90 109.58
C ASN A 272 81.39 20.11 110.26
N SER A 273 82.29 20.93 109.70
CA SER A 273 83.70 20.98 110.15
C SER A 273 84.35 22.36 110.35
N ASP A 274 83.65 23.49 110.23
CA ASP A 274 84.26 24.83 110.35
C ASP A 274 83.32 25.89 111.01
N ASP A 275 83.01 25.75 112.30
CA ASP A 275 82.28 26.82 113.04
C ASP A 275 82.47 26.79 114.59
N ALA A 276 83.68 26.53 115.09
CA ALA A 276 83.90 26.32 116.54
C ALA A 276 85.29 26.75 117.11
N ALA A 277 85.85 27.89 116.68
CA ALA A 277 87.09 28.41 117.28
C ALA A 277 87.16 29.94 117.43
N ALA A 278 87.54 30.37 118.65
CA ALA A 278 88.06 31.69 119.07
C ALA A 278 87.08 32.79 119.55
N VAL A 279 86.84 32.83 120.87
CA VAL A 279 86.67 34.07 121.66
C VAL A 279 87.42 33.93 123.00
N GLN A 280 87.89 35.06 123.55
CA GLN A 280 88.25 35.27 124.97
C GLN A 280 89.67 34.98 125.50
N THR A 281 90.69 35.67 124.97
CA THR A 281 91.99 35.89 125.65
C THR A 281 92.31 37.39 125.75
N LEU A 282 91.72 38.11 126.72
CA LEU A 282 92.03 39.54 126.95
C LEU A 282 92.01 40.00 128.42
N ALA A 283 91.45 39.22 129.36
CA ALA A 283 91.28 39.65 130.76
C ALA A 283 92.57 39.60 131.62
N ASN A 284 93.57 38.78 131.25
CA ASN A 284 94.68 38.44 132.15
C ASN A 284 95.96 39.27 131.96
N LEU A 285 95.97 40.27 131.07
CA LEU A 285 97.16 41.08 130.74
C LEU A 285 97.14 42.51 131.34
N LEU A 286 96.38 42.73 132.42
CA LEU A 286 96.25 44.05 133.07
C LEU A 286 96.47 44.03 134.60
N GLN A 287 97.42 43.21 135.10
CA GLN A 287 97.92 43.33 136.48
C GLN A 287 99.44 43.13 136.64
N ALA A 288 100.22 43.42 135.60
CA ALA A 288 101.68 43.58 135.67
C ALA A 288 102.07 44.86 134.89
N HIS A 289 102.03 46.03 135.54
CA HIS A 289 103.14 46.60 136.32
C HIS A 289 104.29 47.05 135.38
N GLU A 290 104.15 48.21 134.74
CA GLU A 290 104.67 49.50 135.23
C GLU A 290 106.21 49.61 135.32
N HIS A 291 106.86 50.01 134.23
CA HIS A 291 107.44 51.37 134.14
C HIS A 291 107.95 51.69 132.72
N GLY A 292 107.87 52.96 132.34
CA GLY A 292 108.19 53.43 130.98
C GLY A 292 109.63 53.88 130.77
N GLY A 293 110.11 53.83 129.53
CA GLY A 293 111.42 54.41 129.16
C GLY A 293 111.89 54.17 127.72
N ARG A 294 111.48 53.08 127.05
CA ARG A 294 111.97 52.72 125.69
C ARG A 294 111.01 53.02 124.53
N VAL A 295 109.73 53.27 124.82
CA VAL A 295 108.61 53.20 123.86
C VAL A 295 108.67 54.22 122.70
N GLN A 296 109.38 55.36 122.83
CA GLN A 296 109.33 56.42 121.83
C GLN A 296 110.12 56.13 120.53
N GLN A 297 111.09 55.22 120.54
CA GLN A 297 111.92 54.98 119.35
C GLN A 297 111.25 54.05 118.33
N ASP A 298 110.54 53.02 118.77
CA ASP A 298 109.93 52.01 117.91
C ASP A 298 108.73 52.57 117.10
N ILE A 299 108.00 53.53 117.68
CA ILE A 299 106.85 54.21 117.05
C ILE A 299 107.24 54.91 115.75
N ALA A 300 108.46 55.46 115.66
CA ALA A 300 108.93 56.17 114.47
C ALA A 300 109.06 55.24 113.26
N TYR A 301 109.69 54.06 113.43
CA TYR A 301 109.84 53.06 112.38
C TYR A 301 108.49 52.47 111.94
N ALA A 302 107.63 52.12 112.90
CA ALA A 302 106.29 51.62 112.60
C ALA A 302 105.46 52.61 111.76
N THR A 303 105.58 53.92 112.05
CA THR A 303 104.87 54.98 111.29
C THR A 303 105.36 55.08 109.83
N GLN A 304 106.63 54.78 109.56
CA GLN A 304 107.18 54.81 108.20
C GLN A 304 106.82 53.55 107.40
N ASP A 305 106.92 52.36 108.01
CA ASP A 305 106.53 51.09 107.38
C ASP A 305 105.03 51.07 107.04
N LEU A 306 104.16 51.52 107.96
CA LEU A 306 102.71 51.64 107.71
C LEU A 306 102.40 52.59 106.54
N ARG A 307 103.15 53.68 106.36
CA ARG A 307 102.97 54.59 105.22
C ARG A 307 103.41 53.98 103.89
N ALA A 308 104.47 53.16 103.89
CA ALA A 308 104.89 52.41 102.71
C ALA A 308 103.79 51.41 102.30
N ARG A 309 103.39 50.52 103.21
CA ARG A 309 102.32 49.52 102.99
C ARG A 309 101.02 50.17 102.51
N VAL A 310 100.50 51.17 103.22
CA VAL A 310 99.24 51.85 102.83
C VAL A 310 99.33 52.53 101.46
N THR A 311 100.53 52.91 101.00
CA THR A 311 100.73 53.46 99.65
C THR A 311 100.77 52.35 98.60
N GLU A 312 101.44 51.24 98.91
CA GLU A 312 101.52 50.03 98.07
C GLU A 312 100.15 49.35 97.93
N ASP A 313 99.42 49.15 99.03
CA ASP A 313 98.04 48.66 99.06
C ASP A 313 97.12 49.53 98.20
N ARG A 314 97.23 50.86 98.29
CA ARG A 314 96.43 51.78 97.47
C ARG A 314 96.78 51.69 95.99
N ALA A 315 98.05 51.48 95.64
CA ALA A 315 98.48 51.27 94.26
C ALA A 315 97.98 49.90 93.73
N ALA A 316 98.05 48.85 94.54
CA ALA A 316 97.55 47.52 94.21
C ALA A 316 96.02 47.50 94.03
N VAL A 317 95.27 48.14 94.94
CA VAL A 317 93.82 48.32 94.84
C VAL A 317 93.43 49.15 93.62
N ALA A 318 94.21 50.20 93.28
CA ALA A 318 93.97 50.96 92.05
C ALA A 318 94.24 50.13 90.78
N ALA A 319 95.32 49.35 90.74
CA ALA A 319 95.62 48.45 89.63
C ALA A 319 94.58 47.34 89.47
N LEU A 320 94.12 46.74 90.58
CA LEU A 320 92.99 45.81 90.61
C LEU A 320 91.71 46.47 90.11
N GLY A 321 91.42 47.71 90.53
CA GLY A 321 90.26 48.48 90.10
C GLY A 321 90.27 48.81 88.61
N VAL A 322 91.43 49.15 88.03
CA VAL A 322 91.60 49.34 86.58
C VAL A 322 91.42 48.00 85.83
N THR A 323 91.95 46.90 86.36
CA THR A 323 91.84 45.57 85.75
C THR A 323 90.40 45.06 85.78
N LEU A 324 89.69 45.27 86.88
CA LEU A 324 88.28 44.96 87.04
C LEU A 324 87.39 45.88 86.20
N GLY A 325 87.72 47.16 86.08
CA GLY A 325 87.06 48.09 85.16
C GLY A 325 87.15 47.59 83.72
N ALA A 326 88.36 47.26 83.25
CA ALA A 326 88.57 46.74 81.90
C ALA A 326 87.84 45.39 81.65
N SER A 327 87.73 44.51 82.66
CA SER A 327 86.98 43.26 82.51
C SER A 327 85.45 43.47 82.54
N ILE A 328 84.96 44.44 83.32
CA ILE A 328 83.56 44.89 83.30
C ILE A 328 83.23 45.53 81.94
N ASP A 329 84.05 46.45 81.42
CA ASP A 329 83.86 47.07 80.11
C ASP A 329 83.87 46.01 78.99
N THR A 330 84.75 45.00 79.08
CA THR A 330 84.77 43.86 78.17
C THR A 330 83.49 43.02 78.28
N ALA A 331 83.00 42.74 79.49
CA ALA A 331 81.76 42.01 79.70
C ALA A 331 80.54 42.80 79.19
N VAL A 332 80.50 44.12 79.40
CA VAL A 332 79.46 45.01 78.86
C VAL A 332 79.52 45.03 77.33
N ALA A 333 80.71 45.09 76.72
CA ALA A 333 80.86 45.01 75.26
C ALA A 333 80.37 43.67 74.70
N LEU A 334 80.66 42.55 75.37
CA LEU A 334 80.17 41.21 75.00
C LEU A 334 78.65 41.10 75.15
N VAL A 335 78.06 41.59 76.24
CA VAL A 335 76.59 41.62 76.44
C VAL A 335 75.91 42.53 75.42
N GLN A 336 76.52 43.66 75.04
CA GLN A 336 76.03 44.51 73.95
C GLN A 336 76.19 43.88 72.56
N ALA A 337 77.20 43.03 72.34
CA ALA A 337 77.33 42.28 71.10
C ALA A 337 76.24 41.19 71.04
N GLU A 338 76.09 40.39 72.09
CA GLU A 338 75.09 39.33 72.22
C GLU A 338 73.65 39.87 72.07
N THR A 339 73.31 40.99 72.71
CA THR A 339 71.97 41.60 72.56
C THR A 339 71.70 42.15 71.16
N ARG A 340 72.72 42.64 70.44
CA ARG A 340 72.58 42.99 69.01
C ARG A 340 72.41 41.75 68.14
N THR A 341 73.16 40.67 68.40
CA THR A 341 73.03 39.38 67.69
C THR A 341 71.63 38.77 67.90
N ARG A 342 71.11 38.78 69.14
CA ARG A 342 69.75 38.33 69.43
C ARG A 342 68.71 39.19 68.73
N ALA A 343 68.76 40.52 68.85
CA ALA A 343 67.82 41.40 68.16
C ALA A 343 67.83 41.21 66.62
N ALA A 344 68.99 40.91 66.03
CA ALA A 344 69.09 40.55 64.61
C ALA A 344 68.46 39.17 64.30
N ALA A 345 68.66 38.17 65.15
CA ALA A 345 68.02 36.85 65.01
C ALA A 345 66.50 36.91 65.21
N ASP A 346 66.02 37.68 66.20
CA ASP A 346 64.60 37.95 66.44
C ASP A 346 63.96 38.67 65.23
N SER A 347 64.70 39.59 64.60
CA SER A 347 64.26 40.30 63.38
C SER A 347 64.18 39.37 62.16
N ALA A 348 65.12 38.43 62.03
CA ALA A 348 65.09 37.39 60.99
C ALA A 348 63.91 36.44 61.22
N LEU A 349 63.72 35.96 62.45
CA LEU A 349 62.60 35.09 62.83
C LEU A 349 61.24 35.78 62.60
N ALA A 350 61.12 37.09 62.89
CA ALA A 350 59.93 37.85 62.56
C ALA A 350 59.67 37.93 61.04
N SER A 351 60.72 38.07 60.23
CA SER A 351 60.62 38.03 58.76
C SER A 351 60.19 36.65 58.25
N ASP A 352 60.72 35.57 58.84
CA ASP A 352 60.33 34.20 58.50
C ASP A 352 58.87 33.91 58.89
N VAL A 353 58.41 34.39 60.05
CA VAL A 353 57.01 34.28 60.50
C VAL A 353 56.06 35.06 59.58
N VAL A 354 56.42 36.28 59.15
CA VAL A 354 55.63 37.05 58.17
C VAL A 354 55.57 36.33 56.82
N THR A 355 56.71 35.77 56.37
CA THR A 355 56.78 35.01 55.11
C THR A 355 55.95 33.71 55.18
N LEU A 356 55.98 33.02 56.32
CA LEU A 356 55.17 31.83 56.55
C LEU A 356 53.67 32.16 56.62
N ASN A 357 53.29 33.27 57.27
CA ASN A 357 51.91 33.73 57.32
C ASN A 357 51.35 34.08 55.94
N ALA A 358 52.12 34.79 55.11
CA ALA A 358 51.73 35.10 53.73
C ALA A 358 51.50 33.81 52.92
N ARG A 359 52.47 32.88 52.96
CA ARG A 359 52.34 31.57 52.30
C ARG A 359 51.18 30.73 52.83
N LEU A 360 50.85 30.83 54.11
CA LEU A 360 49.69 30.16 54.70
C LEU A 360 48.40 30.75 54.12
N GLN A 361 48.27 32.08 54.06
CA GLN A 361 47.11 32.76 53.48
C GLN A 361 46.94 32.47 51.99
N ASP A 362 48.04 32.41 51.22
CA ASP A 362 48.01 31.98 49.82
C ASP A 362 47.49 30.53 49.70
N THR A 363 48.00 29.62 50.54
CA THR A 363 47.59 28.20 50.57
C THR A 363 46.12 28.04 51.00
N GLU A 364 45.65 28.81 51.98
CA GLU A 364 44.25 28.85 52.40
C GLU A 364 43.34 29.35 51.26
N GLY A 365 43.80 30.34 50.49
CA GLY A 365 43.13 30.80 49.27
C GLY A 365 43.05 29.74 48.18
N GLU A 366 44.15 29.02 47.91
CA GLU A 366 44.16 27.90 46.96
C GLU A 366 43.23 26.77 47.39
N ILE A 367 43.25 26.38 48.68
CA ILE A 367 42.36 25.35 49.25
C ILE A 367 40.89 25.78 49.14
N ALA A 368 40.57 27.04 49.45
CA ALA A 368 39.21 27.58 49.28
C ALA A 368 38.76 27.52 47.81
N GLY A 369 39.64 27.89 46.87
CA GLY A 369 39.38 27.76 45.43
C GLY A 369 39.14 26.32 44.97
N GLN A 370 39.96 25.38 45.45
CA GLN A 370 39.79 23.94 45.19
C GLN A 370 38.46 23.40 45.77
N ALA A 371 38.06 23.84 46.96
CA ALA A 371 36.78 23.46 47.57
C ALA A 371 35.57 23.94 46.75
N GLN A 372 35.61 25.19 46.23
CA GLN A 372 34.56 25.68 45.32
C GLN A 372 34.54 24.89 44.00
N ALA A 373 35.71 24.61 43.41
CA ALA A 373 35.81 23.78 42.21
C ALA A 373 35.23 22.36 42.44
N HIS A 374 35.50 21.74 43.59
CA HIS A 374 34.90 20.47 43.98
C HIS A 374 33.37 20.54 44.14
N SER A 375 32.84 21.61 44.74
CA SER A 375 31.39 21.83 44.88
C SER A 375 30.70 21.98 43.51
N HIS A 376 31.30 22.73 42.58
CA HIS A 376 30.81 22.84 41.21
C HIS A 376 30.90 21.52 40.44
N LEU A 377 31.98 20.73 40.62
CA LEU A 377 32.11 19.41 40.02
C LEU A 377 31.07 18.43 40.56
N ALA A 378 30.85 18.37 41.87
CA ALA A 378 29.81 17.53 42.47
C ALA A 378 28.41 17.89 41.94
N SER A 379 28.08 19.18 41.90
CA SER A 379 26.81 19.68 41.34
C SER A 379 26.61 19.29 39.86
N ARG A 380 27.68 19.35 39.07
CA ARG A 380 27.65 18.91 37.65
C ARG A 380 27.51 17.40 37.51
N VAL A 381 28.15 16.61 38.37
CA VAL A 381 28.01 15.14 38.39
C VAL A 381 26.57 14.76 38.71
N THR A 382 25.98 15.29 39.79
CA THR A 382 24.56 15.00 40.13
C THR A 382 23.59 15.38 39.01
N SER A 383 23.84 16.48 38.29
CA SER A 383 23.05 16.87 37.10
C SER A 383 23.21 15.90 35.92
N LEU A 384 24.42 15.40 35.69
CA LEU A 384 24.69 14.36 34.69
C LEU A 384 24.08 13.01 35.07
N ASP A 385 24.09 12.62 36.34
CA ASP A 385 23.48 11.37 36.82
C ASP A 385 21.96 11.37 36.63
N GLY A 386 21.30 12.50 36.97
CA GLY A 386 19.87 12.69 36.70
C GLY A 386 19.54 12.65 35.21
N THR A 387 20.34 13.32 34.38
CA THR A 387 20.19 13.30 32.92
C THR A 387 20.37 11.89 32.35
N THR A 388 21.39 11.16 32.82
CA THR A 388 21.70 9.78 32.40
C THR A 388 20.58 8.82 32.80
N SER A 389 20.01 9.00 33.99
CA SER A 389 18.86 8.22 34.47
C SER A 389 17.62 8.44 33.59
N SER A 390 17.30 9.68 33.25
CA SER A 390 16.19 10.01 32.34
C SER A 390 16.42 9.47 30.92
N GLN A 391 17.67 9.49 30.43
CA GLN A 391 18.03 8.87 29.15
C GLN A 391 17.90 7.35 29.18
N ALA A 392 18.33 6.68 30.26
CA ALA A 392 18.17 5.24 30.42
C ALA A 392 16.69 4.83 30.44
N GLN A 393 15.84 5.53 31.19
CA GLN A 393 14.38 5.33 31.19
C GLN A 393 13.78 5.52 29.79
N SER A 394 14.22 6.55 29.07
CA SER A 394 13.78 6.82 27.68
C SER A 394 14.20 5.69 26.72
N ILE A 395 15.42 5.16 26.87
CA ILE A 395 15.92 4.02 26.08
C ILE A 395 15.09 2.78 26.38
N THR A 396 14.83 2.44 27.65
CA THR A 396 13.97 1.30 28.01
C THR A 396 12.56 1.43 27.43
N SER A 397 11.96 2.62 27.48
CA SER A 397 10.65 2.90 26.87
C SER A 397 10.67 2.72 25.34
N LEU A 398 11.71 3.21 24.67
CA LEU A 398 11.90 3.02 23.22
C LEU A 398 12.13 1.55 22.85
N THR A 399 12.88 0.79 23.66
CA THR A 399 13.09 -0.65 23.46
C THR A 399 11.78 -1.44 23.57
N ALA A 400 11.00 -1.22 24.63
CA ALA A 400 9.70 -1.88 24.80
C ALA A 400 8.74 -1.56 23.64
N ARG A 401 8.71 -0.29 23.19
CA ARG A 401 7.92 0.14 22.02
C ARG A 401 8.40 -0.50 20.71
N LEU A 402 9.71 -0.67 20.53
CA LEU A 402 10.28 -1.33 19.35
C LEU A 402 9.87 -2.80 19.30
N THR A 403 10.01 -3.53 20.41
CA THR A 403 9.61 -4.95 20.49
C THR A 403 8.11 -5.14 20.24
N GLY A 404 7.26 -4.23 20.71
CA GLY A 404 5.82 -4.25 20.38
C GLY A 404 5.52 -4.02 18.88
N VAL A 405 6.30 -3.18 18.20
CA VAL A 405 6.20 -2.97 16.74
C VAL A 405 6.72 -4.17 15.96
N GLU A 406 7.81 -4.79 16.40
CA GLU A 406 8.37 -6.01 15.80
C GLU A 406 7.39 -7.19 15.89
N ALA A 407 6.71 -7.36 17.03
CA ALA A 407 5.65 -8.35 17.21
C ALA A 407 4.47 -8.09 16.26
N ALA A 408 3.91 -6.87 16.25
CA ALA A 408 2.80 -6.49 15.37
C ALA A 408 3.14 -6.62 13.87
N GLN A 409 4.41 -6.41 13.49
CA GLN A 409 4.89 -6.67 12.13
C GLN A 409 4.89 -8.18 11.78
N GLY A 410 5.21 -9.05 12.74
CA GLY A 410 5.12 -10.51 12.59
C GLY A 410 3.68 -10.99 12.41
N ASP A 411 2.75 -10.46 13.19
CA ASP A 411 1.32 -10.74 13.07
C ASP A 411 0.77 -10.27 11.71
N GLN A 412 1.12 -9.04 11.30
CA GLN A 412 0.72 -8.50 10.00
C GLN A 412 1.28 -9.32 8.83
N ALA A 413 2.53 -9.79 8.91
CA ALA A 413 3.10 -10.68 7.90
C ALA A 413 2.35 -12.02 7.83
N THR A 414 1.96 -12.58 8.99
CA THR A 414 1.17 -13.82 9.08
C THR A 414 -0.24 -13.63 8.50
N ALA A 415 -0.89 -12.50 8.77
CA ALA A 415 -2.19 -12.14 8.20
C ALA A 415 -2.14 -11.98 6.68
N VAL A 416 -1.09 -11.32 6.14
CA VAL A 416 -0.87 -11.19 4.69
C VAL A 416 -0.62 -12.55 4.04
N GLN A 417 0.16 -13.44 4.67
CA GLN A 417 0.38 -14.81 4.16
C GLN A 417 -0.92 -15.64 4.16
N SER A 418 -1.76 -15.52 5.19
CA SER A 418 -3.09 -16.15 5.26
C SER A 418 -4.03 -15.64 4.16
N LEU A 419 -4.08 -14.32 3.95
CA LEU A 419 -4.86 -13.70 2.89
C LEU A 419 -4.39 -14.15 1.50
N THR A 420 -3.07 -14.27 1.30
CA THR A 420 -2.46 -14.73 0.04
C THR A 420 -2.86 -16.17 -0.28
N SER A 421 -2.83 -17.07 0.71
CA SER A 421 -3.33 -18.45 0.52
C SER A 421 -4.81 -18.45 0.15
N ARG A 422 -5.65 -17.78 0.95
CA ARG A 422 -7.10 -17.71 0.73
C ARG A 422 -7.47 -17.12 -0.64
N MET A 423 -6.67 -16.17 -1.14
CA MET A 423 -6.84 -15.58 -2.46
C MET A 423 -6.48 -16.57 -3.57
N SER A 424 -5.36 -17.28 -3.47
CA SER A 424 -4.97 -18.37 -4.38
C SER A 424 -6.02 -19.49 -4.41
N ASP A 425 -6.58 -19.87 -3.25
CA ASP A 425 -7.63 -20.88 -3.13
C ASP A 425 -8.95 -20.42 -3.79
N ALA A 426 -9.30 -19.14 -3.63
CA ALA A 426 -10.44 -18.51 -4.29
C ALA A 426 -10.27 -18.41 -5.81
N GLU A 427 -9.09 -18.00 -6.30
CA GLU A 427 -8.77 -17.92 -7.74
C GLU A 427 -8.84 -19.29 -8.42
N GLY A 428 -8.32 -20.34 -7.77
CA GLY A 428 -8.46 -21.72 -8.22
C GLY A 428 -9.92 -22.18 -8.26
N THR A 429 -10.70 -21.85 -7.22
CA THR A 429 -12.13 -22.16 -7.14
C THR A 429 -12.95 -21.46 -8.22
N ILE A 430 -12.71 -20.16 -8.45
CA ILE A 430 -13.35 -19.37 -9.50
C ILE A 430 -13.00 -19.93 -10.89
N THR A 431 -11.74 -20.34 -11.10
CA THR A 431 -11.31 -20.97 -12.36
C THR A 431 -12.05 -22.28 -12.62
N ALA A 432 -12.18 -23.14 -11.61
CA ALA A 432 -12.92 -24.40 -11.71
C ALA A 432 -14.43 -24.18 -11.92
N GLN A 433 -15.02 -23.16 -11.28
CA GLN A 433 -16.42 -22.76 -11.50
C GLN A 433 -16.64 -22.24 -12.92
N ALA A 434 -15.76 -21.38 -13.44
CA ALA A 434 -15.84 -20.88 -14.81
C ALA A 434 -15.75 -22.00 -15.86
N GLN A 435 -14.85 -22.98 -15.66
CA GLN A 435 -14.77 -24.19 -16.48
C GLN A 435 -16.05 -25.04 -16.40
N SER A 436 -16.65 -25.15 -15.21
CA SER A 436 -17.90 -25.89 -14.99
C SER A 436 -19.10 -25.19 -15.65
N LEU A 437 -19.17 -23.86 -15.64
CA LEU A 437 -20.19 -23.08 -16.36
C LEU A 437 -20.03 -23.18 -17.88
N ALA A 438 -18.79 -23.21 -18.39
CA ALA A 438 -18.51 -23.40 -19.81
C ALA A 438 -18.85 -24.81 -20.33
N SER A 439 -18.99 -25.79 -19.43
CA SER A 439 -19.25 -27.20 -19.77
C SER A 439 -20.17 -27.89 -18.74
N LEU A 440 -21.41 -27.43 -18.65
CA LEU A 440 -22.42 -28.01 -17.76
C LEU A 440 -22.76 -29.46 -18.17
N SER A 441 -22.43 -30.42 -17.31
CA SER A 441 -22.72 -31.85 -17.51
C SER A 441 -23.79 -32.32 -16.54
N THR A 442 -24.78 -33.06 -17.04
CA THR A 442 -25.82 -33.71 -16.23
C THR A 442 -25.98 -35.18 -16.63
N THR A 443 -25.99 -36.08 -15.64
CA THR A 443 -26.11 -37.53 -15.84
C THR A 443 -27.32 -38.08 -15.09
N VAL A 444 -28.17 -38.83 -15.77
CA VAL A 444 -29.34 -39.52 -15.18
C VAL A 444 -29.40 -40.95 -15.73
N GLY A 445 -29.17 -41.93 -14.85
CA GLY A 445 -28.99 -43.33 -15.26
C GLY A 445 -27.76 -43.49 -16.16
N SER A 446 -27.93 -44.11 -17.32
CA SER A 446 -26.88 -44.25 -18.34
C SER A 446 -26.81 -43.08 -19.33
N ASN A 447 -27.64 -42.04 -19.18
CA ASN A 447 -27.67 -40.90 -20.08
C ASN A 447 -26.83 -39.74 -19.52
N THR A 448 -25.88 -39.24 -20.30
CA THR A 448 -25.11 -38.02 -19.98
C THR A 448 -25.36 -36.97 -21.06
N SER A 449 -25.83 -35.81 -20.63
CA SER A 449 -26.02 -34.62 -21.45
C SER A 449 -24.96 -33.57 -21.06
N THR A 450 -24.13 -33.15 -22.01
CA THR A 450 -23.24 -31.99 -21.83
C THR A 450 -23.71 -30.82 -22.66
N VAL A 451 -23.74 -29.64 -22.05
CA VAL A 451 -24.01 -28.36 -22.71
C VAL A 451 -22.74 -27.53 -22.62
N GLN A 452 -22.23 -27.10 -23.77
CA GLN A 452 -21.02 -26.30 -23.89
C GLN A 452 -21.34 -24.98 -24.59
N SER A 453 -20.90 -23.88 -23.98
CA SER A 453 -21.06 -22.52 -24.53
C SER A 453 -19.68 -21.89 -24.64
N ILE A 454 -19.21 -21.69 -25.87
CA ILE A 454 -17.92 -21.07 -26.16
C ILE A 454 -18.18 -19.70 -26.81
N SER A 455 -17.70 -18.64 -26.16
CA SER A 455 -17.72 -17.27 -26.69
C SER A 455 -16.29 -16.78 -26.83
N GLU A 456 -15.89 -16.45 -28.06
CA GLU A 456 -14.55 -15.99 -28.40
C GLU A 456 -14.65 -14.65 -29.13
N SER A 457 -13.77 -13.72 -28.78
CA SER A 457 -13.56 -12.46 -29.50
C SER A 457 -12.06 -12.30 -29.71
N VAL A 458 -11.63 -12.19 -30.96
CA VAL A 458 -10.21 -12.02 -31.34
C VAL A 458 -10.06 -10.65 -31.98
N ASP A 459 -9.30 -9.78 -31.32
CA ASP A 459 -8.90 -8.43 -31.73
C ASP A 459 -10.06 -7.49 -32.17
N GLY A 460 -11.31 -7.83 -31.81
CA GLY A 460 -12.52 -7.15 -32.30
C GLY A 460 -12.86 -7.43 -33.76
N VAL A 461 -12.07 -8.25 -34.45
CA VAL A 461 -12.21 -8.59 -35.88
C VAL A 461 -13.05 -9.87 -36.09
N LEU A 462 -12.86 -10.87 -35.22
CA LEU A 462 -13.61 -12.13 -35.23
C LEU A 462 -14.38 -12.30 -33.93
N GLY A 463 -15.71 -12.35 -34.02
CA GLY A 463 -16.60 -12.73 -32.92
C GLY A 463 -17.26 -14.07 -33.21
N ARG A 464 -17.08 -15.06 -32.34
CA ARG A 464 -17.67 -16.40 -32.47
C ARG A 464 -18.39 -16.83 -31.20
N HIS A 465 -19.63 -17.28 -31.35
CA HIS A 465 -20.41 -17.89 -30.27
C HIS A 465 -20.92 -19.27 -30.71
N MET A 466 -20.54 -20.31 -29.99
CA MET A 466 -20.94 -21.69 -30.21
C MET A 466 -21.75 -22.20 -29.02
N LEU A 467 -22.97 -22.66 -29.28
CA LEU A 467 -23.76 -23.49 -28.37
C LEU A 467 -23.73 -24.93 -28.89
N ARG A 468 -23.25 -25.87 -28.07
CA ARG A 468 -23.23 -27.31 -28.38
C ARG A 468 -23.92 -28.08 -27.26
N VAL A 469 -24.82 -28.99 -27.64
CA VAL A 469 -25.43 -29.98 -26.76
C VAL A 469 -25.04 -31.37 -27.25
N ASN A 470 -24.53 -32.22 -26.37
CA ASN A 470 -24.16 -33.60 -26.69
C ASN A 470 -24.84 -34.55 -25.72
N VAL A 471 -25.63 -35.49 -26.23
CA VAL A 471 -26.25 -36.55 -25.44
C VAL A 471 -25.72 -37.89 -25.94
N ASN A 472 -25.03 -38.63 -25.06
CA ASN A 472 -24.50 -39.97 -25.33
C ASN A 472 -23.63 -40.10 -26.60
N GLY A 473 -23.02 -39.01 -27.07
CA GLY A 473 -22.19 -38.98 -28.30
C GLY A 473 -22.85 -38.31 -29.51
N VAL A 474 -24.18 -38.14 -29.50
CA VAL A 474 -24.91 -37.39 -30.55
C VAL A 474 -24.86 -35.90 -30.22
N ALA A 475 -24.17 -35.13 -31.05
CA ALA A 475 -24.00 -33.69 -30.87
C ALA A 475 -24.91 -32.88 -31.79
N THR A 476 -25.68 -31.97 -31.20
CA THR A 476 -26.45 -30.90 -31.86
C THR A 476 -25.84 -29.55 -31.50
N GLY A 477 -25.92 -28.53 -32.36
CA GLY A 477 -25.41 -27.21 -32.01
C GLY A 477 -25.72 -26.09 -33.00
N MET A 478 -25.40 -24.88 -32.57
CA MET A 478 -25.46 -23.64 -33.33
C MET A 478 -24.11 -22.93 -33.22
N VAL A 479 -23.59 -22.42 -34.33
CA VAL A 479 -22.46 -21.49 -34.37
C VAL A 479 -22.94 -20.19 -35.00
N ILE A 480 -22.75 -19.08 -34.29
CA ILE A 480 -22.86 -17.73 -34.82
C ILE A 480 -21.42 -17.21 -34.97
N GLY A 481 -21.05 -16.78 -36.17
CA GLY A 481 -19.74 -16.21 -36.46
C GLY A 481 -19.87 -14.91 -37.24
N ALA A 482 -19.17 -13.86 -36.79
CA ALA A 482 -19.00 -12.61 -37.51
C ALA A 482 -17.51 -12.31 -37.66
N GLU A 483 -17.08 -12.01 -38.88
CA GLU A 483 -15.69 -11.77 -39.25
C GLU A 483 -15.61 -10.53 -40.14
N ALA A 484 -14.84 -9.52 -39.70
CA ALA A 484 -14.57 -8.31 -40.46
C ALA A 484 -13.38 -8.53 -41.42
N GLY A 485 -13.61 -8.29 -42.71
CA GLY A 485 -12.56 -8.30 -43.73
C GLY A 485 -11.59 -7.12 -43.57
N ASN A 486 -10.43 -7.24 -44.23
CA ASN A 486 -9.39 -6.18 -44.27
C ASN A 486 -9.85 -4.87 -44.93
N ASP A 487 -11.02 -4.86 -45.56
CA ASP A 487 -11.73 -3.72 -46.16
C ASP A 487 -12.80 -3.12 -45.22
N GLY A 488 -13.00 -3.69 -44.04
CA GLY A 488 -14.06 -3.33 -43.09
C GLY A 488 -15.42 -3.95 -43.39
N ALA A 489 -15.55 -4.80 -44.40
CA ALA A 489 -16.80 -5.50 -44.68
C ALA A 489 -17.01 -6.66 -43.69
N VAL A 490 -18.06 -6.58 -42.87
CA VAL A 490 -18.40 -7.65 -41.92
C VAL A 490 -19.20 -8.73 -42.64
N SER A 491 -18.65 -9.94 -42.68
CA SER A 491 -19.39 -11.15 -43.01
C SER A 491 -20.00 -11.76 -41.73
N SER A 492 -21.22 -12.27 -41.80
CA SER A 492 -21.89 -12.92 -40.67
C SER A 492 -22.57 -14.21 -41.11
N THR A 493 -22.36 -15.29 -40.37
CA THR A 493 -22.93 -16.60 -40.63
C THR A 493 -23.59 -17.17 -39.38
N VAL A 494 -24.68 -17.90 -39.57
CA VAL A 494 -25.29 -18.75 -38.54
C VAL A 494 -25.42 -20.16 -39.12
N ALA A 495 -24.77 -21.13 -38.48
CA ALA A 495 -24.76 -22.53 -38.91
C ALA A 495 -25.38 -23.40 -37.82
N PHE A 496 -26.26 -24.33 -38.22
CA PHE A 496 -26.88 -25.32 -37.33
C PHE A 496 -26.40 -26.71 -37.71
N ALA A 497 -25.95 -27.48 -36.72
CA ALA A 497 -25.65 -28.90 -36.85
C ALA A 497 -26.73 -29.69 -36.09
N ALA A 498 -27.68 -30.28 -36.84
CA ALA A 498 -28.80 -31.03 -36.28
C ALA A 498 -29.36 -32.01 -37.34
N GLU A 499 -29.98 -33.11 -36.91
CA GLU A 499 -30.73 -34.01 -37.79
C GLU A 499 -32.06 -33.40 -38.25
N ALA A 500 -32.64 -32.55 -37.41
CA ALA A 500 -33.89 -31.82 -37.62
C ALA A 500 -33.78 -30.39 -37.09
N PHE A 501 -34.35 -29.43 -37.82
CA PHE A 501 -34.55 -28.05 -37.36
C PHE A 501 -36.04 -27.70 -37.48
N THR A 502 -36.64 -27.24 -36.39
CA THR A 502 -38.09 -27.03 -36.24
C THR A 502 -38.38 -25.76 -35.46
N ILE A 503 -39.34 -24.97 -35.93
CA ILE A 503 -39.91 -23.86 -35.17
C ILE A 503 -41.33 -24.27 -34.77
N SER A 504 -41.50 -24.64 -33.49
CA SER A 504 -42.76 -25.13 -32.92
C SER A 504 -43.28 -24.20 -31.81
N ALA A 505 -44.59 -24.18 -31.61
CA ALA A 505 -45.22 -23.46 -30.50
C ALA A 505 -45.02 -24.22 -29.17
N PRO A 506 -44.80 -23.55 -28.03
CA PRO A 506 -44.50 -24.19 -26.75
C PRO A 506 -45.75 -24.72 -26.03
N SER A 507 -46.32 -25.84 -26.49
CA SER A 507 -47.27 -26.66 -25.73
C SER A 507 -47.36 -28.11 -26.26
N GLY A 508 -47.70 -29.06 -25.39
CA GLY A 508 -47.58 -30.50 -25.68
C GLY A 508 -48.68 -31.12 -26.55
N ALA A 509 -48.44 -32.35 -27.00
CA ALA A 509 -49.35 -33.26 -27.74
C ALA A 509 -49.91 -32.78 -29.10
N GLY A 510 -49.87 -31.49 -29.41
CA GLY A 510 -50.35 -30.91 -30.67
C GLY A 510 -49.38 -29.89 -31.29
N ALA A 511 -48.08 -30.04 -31.02
CA ALA A 511 -47.02 -29.12 -31.46
C ALA A 511 -46.73 -29.24 -32.96
N VAL A 512 -47.68 -28.84 -33.81
CA VAL A 512 -47.46 -28.68 -35.25
C VAL A 512 -46.32 -27.68 -35.46
N SER A 513 -45.33 -28.06 -36.27
CA SER A 513 -44.18 -27.23 -36.61
C SER A 513 -44.42 -26.60 -37.98
N PRO A 514 -44.95 -25.36 -38.07
CA PRO A 514 -45.29 -24.74 -39.36
C PRO A 514 -44.07 -24.56 -40.29
N PHE A 515 -42.85 -24.62 -39.74
CA PHE A 515 -41.60 -24.74 -40.47
C PHE A 515 -40.79 -25.92 -39.92
N ALA A 516 -40.35 -26.84 -40.77
CA ALA A 516 -39.55 -28.00 -40.36
C ALA A 516 -38.61 -28.49 -41.48
N PHE A 517 -37.29 -28.53 -41.22
CA PHE A 517 -36.31 -29.13 -42.12
C PHE A 517 -35.74 -30.42 -41.53
N TYR A 518 -35.69 -31.49 -42.33
CA TYR A 518 -35.10 -32.78 -41.97
C TYR A 518 -33.93 -33.13 -42.90
N ALA A 519 -32.80 -33.53 -42.33
CA ALA A 519 -31.62 -33.95 -43.11
C ALA A 519 -31.76 -35.38 -43.67
N SER A 520 -32.65 -36.20 -43.12
CA SER A 520 -32.86 -37.60 -43.48
C SER A 520 -34.36 -37.95 -43.60
N PRO A 521 -34.73 -39.00 -44.36
CA PRO A 521 -36.10 -39.52 -44.38
C PRO A 521 -36.51 -40.12 -43.03
N ARG A 522 -37.77 -39.92 -42.63
CA ARG A 522 -38.33 -40.37 -41.35
C ARG A 522 -39.83 -40.68 -41.46
N VAL A 523 -40.37 -41.43 -40.51
CA VAL A 523 -41.82 -41.69 -40.42
C VAL A 523 -42.41 -40.91 -39.25
N ILE A 524 -43.49 -40.17 -39.49
CA ILE A 524 -44.32 -39.50 -38.47
C ILE A 524 -45.77 -39.92 -38.72
N ASP A 525 -46.47 -40.38 -37.68
CA ASP A 525 -47.87 -40.83 -37.74
C ASP A 525 -48.19 -41.82 -38.88
N GLY A 526 -47.22 -42.69 -39.20
CA GLY A 526 -47.31 -43.69 -40.27
C GLY A 526 -46.98 -43.17 -41.67
N MET A 527 -46.81 -41.86 -41.86
CA MET A 527 -46.43 -41.25 -43.15
C MET A 527 -44.92 -41.05 -43.25
N LEU A 528 -44.33 -41.41 -44.41
CA LEU A 528 -42.92 -41.19 -44.71
C LEU A 528 -42.70 -39.75 -45.21
N PHE A 529 -41.90 -38.99 -44.48
CA PHE A 529 -41.39 -37.68 -44.87
C PHE A 529 -39.93 -37.85 -45.34
N PRO A 530 -39.62 -37.68 -46.64
CA PRO A 530 -38.24 -37.58 -47.13
C PRO A 530 -37.39 -36.50 -46.43
N ALA A 531 -36.09 -36.48 -46.74
CA ALA A 531 -35.24 -35.34 -46.40
C ALA A 531 -35.70 -34.10 -47.20
N GLY A 532 -35.79 -32.95 -46.55
CA GLY A 532 -36.30 -31.72 -47.18
C GLY A 532 -36.87 -30.69 -46.21
N LEU A 533 -37.35 -29.58 -46.77
CA LEU A 533 -38.07 -28.53 -46.07
C LEU A 533 -39.58 -28.75 -46.19
N TYR A 534 -40.27 -28.70 -45.06
CA TYR A 534 -41.72 -28.80 -44.91
C TYR A 534 -42.25 -27.49 -44.32
N VAL A 535 -43.30 -26.95 -44.95
CA VAL A 535 -44.02 -25.76 -44.51
C VAL A 535 -45.50 -26.01 -44.74
N GLU A 536 -46.33 -25.81 -43.71
CA GLU A 536 -47.78 -26.09 -43.79
C GLU A 536 -48.52 -25.02 -44.60
N ASN A 537 -48.18 -23.74 -44.37
CA ASN A 537 -48.76 -22.59 -45.08
C ASN A 537 -47.64 -21.57 -45.37
N ALA A 538 -47.47 -21.18 -46.64
CA ALA A 538 -46.36 -20.31 -47.08
C ALA A 538 -46.84 -19.11 -47.89
N TYR A 539 -46.65 -17.90 -47.36
CA TYR A 539 -46.94 -16.63 -48.05
C TYR A 539 -45.65 -16.10 -48.70
N ILE A 540 -45.50 -16.28 -50.02
CA ILE A 540 -44.26 -15.95 -50.75
C ILE A 540 -44.53 -14.81 -51.74
N GLY A 541 -44.05 -13.60 -51.45
CA GLY A 541 -44.32 -12.41 -52.28
C GLY A 541 -43.73 -12.46 -53.71
N ARG A 542 -42.63 -13.20 -53.91
CA ARG A 542 -42.09 -13.57 -55.23
C ARG A 542 -41.39 -14.93 -55.12
N ALA A 543 -41.86 -15.93 -55.89
CA ALA A 543 -41.25 -17.25 -55.94
C ALA A 543 -40.56 -17.49 -57.29
N ALA A 544 -39.37 -18.09 -57.27
CA ALA A 544 -38.68 -18.60 -58.45
C ALA A 544 -38.60 -20.13 -58.35
N VAL A 545 -39.42 -20.84 -59.12
CA VAL A 545 -39.57 -22.30 -59.03
C VAL A 545 -39.05 -22.95 -60.31
N GLY A 546 -37.91 -23.64 -60.25
CA GLY A 546 -37.32 -24.32 -61.40
C GLY A 546 -38.11 -25.57 -61.85
N ARG A 547 -38.68 -26.31 -60.91
CA ARG A 547 -39.66 -27.38 -61.15
C ARG A 547 -40.54 -27.54 -59.92
N GLY A 548 -41.84 -27.34 -60.07
CA GLY A 548 -42.82 -27.70 -59.04
C GLY A 548 -43.33 -29.12 -59.22
N GLN A 549 -43.60 -29.82 -58.12
CA GLN A 549 -44.51 -30.96 -58.09
C GLN A 549 -45.76 -30.49 -57.33
N ILE A 550 -46.91 -30.53 -57.99
CA ILE A 550 -48.19 -30.04 -57.45
C ILE A 550 -49.20 -31.19 -57.56
N THR A 551 -49.78 -31.60 -56.44
CA THR A 551 -50.69 -32.76 -56.38
C THR A 551 -52.06 -32.44 -56.97
N ASP A 552 -52.70 -31.37 -56.48
CA ASP A 552 -54.12 -31.11 -56.73
C ASP A 552 -54.35 -30.06 -57.83
N ALA A 553 -54.00 -28.80 -57.54
CA ALA A 553 -54.26 -27.68 -58.43
C ALA A 553 -53.33 -26.48 -58.18
N LEU A 554 -53.22 -25.60 -59.19
CA LEU A 554 -52.75 -24.22 -59.05
C LEU A 554 -53.89 -23.29 -59.49
N GLN A 555 -54.34 -22.38 -58.63
CA GLN A 555 -55.45 -21.48 -58.93
C GLN A 555 -55.17 -20.05 -58.49
N SER A 556 -55.84 -19.07 -59.11
CA SER A 556 -55.84 -17.68 -58.65
C SER A 556 -56.77 -17.50 -57.44
N ASP A 557 -56.46 -16.53 -56.57
CA ASP A 557 -57.22 -16.23 -55.34
C ASP A 557 -58.71 -15.93 -55.59
N ASN A 558 -59.03 -15.45 -56.80
CA ASN A 558 -60.38 -15.13 -57.25
C ASN A 558 -61.05 -16.25 -58.09
N TYR A 559 -60.49 -17.47 -58.11
CA TYR A 559 -61.09 -18.57 -58.86
C TYR A 559 -62.48 -18.94 -58.31
N ALA A 560 -63.49 -18.89 -59.18
CA ALA A 560 -64.85 -19.26 -58.86
C ALA A 560 -65.44 -20.17 -59.94
N GLU A 561 -66.24 -21.15 -59.54
CA GLU A 561 -66.83 -22.15 -60.42
C GLU A 561 -68.29 -22.40 -60.06
N ARG A 562 -69.15 -22.59 -61.06
CA ARG A 562 -70.56 -22.96 -60.87
C ARG A 562 -70.93 -24.10 -61.81
N ASN A 563 -71.36 -25.23 -61.26
CA ASN A 563 -71.79 -26.41 -62.00
C ASN A 563 -70.76 -26.92 -63.04
N GLY A 564 -69.47 -26.95 -62.70
CA GLY A 564 -68.42 -27.39 -63.63
C GLY A 564 -67.90 -26.32 -64.59
N ARG A 565 -68.40 -25.08 -64.52
CA ARG A 565 -67.99 -23.97 -65.38
C ARG A 565 -67.32 -22.84 -64.57
N PRO A 566 -66.12 -22.37 -64.98
CA PRO A 566 -65.50 -21.17 -64.41
C PRO A 566 -66.42 -19.95 -64.52
N THR A 567 -66.43 -19.10 -63.49
CA THR A 567 -67.13 -17.81 -63.47
C THR A 567 -66.22 -16.66 -63.04
N ALA A 568 -65.02 -16.94 -62.52
CA ALA A 568 -63.93 -15.98 -62.34
C ALA A 568 -62.58 -16.71 -62.25
N GLY A 569 -61.49 -16.01 -62.54
CA GLY A 569 -60.12 -16.49 -62.34
C GLY A 569 -59.67 -17.61 -63.28
N LEU A 570 -58.55 -18.25 -62.91
CA LEU A 570 -57.94 -19.38 -63.63
C LEU A 570 -57.47 -20.46 -62.64
N LYS A 571 -57.65 -21.72 -63.04
CA LYS A 571 -57.22 -22.92 -62.33
C LYS A 571 -56.61 -23.93 -63.31
N LEU A 572 -55.46 -24.47 -62.95
CA LEU A 572 -54.88 -25.70 -63.48
C LEU A 572 -55.27 -26.82 -62.50
N ASP A 573 -56.20 -27.69 -62.89
CA ASP A 573 -56.65 -28.84 -62.09
C ASP A 573 -55.85 -30.07 -62.55
N PHE A 574 -54.74 -30.36 -61.86
CA PHE A 574 -53.84 -31.46 -62.22
C PHE A 574 -54.48 -32.81 -61.94
N ALA A 575 -55.26 -32.93 -60.85
CA ALA A 575 -56.01 -34.13 -60.49
C ALA A 575 -57.02 -34.58 -61.57
N ARG A 576 -57.55 -33.66 -62.39
CA ARG A 576 -58.47 -33.95 -63.50
C ARG A 576 -57.86 -33.72 -64.89
N GLY A 577 -56.63 -33.24 -64.98
CA GLY A 577 -55.96 -32.89 -66.24
C GLY A 577 -56.64 -31.75 -67.01
N ARG A 578 -57.17 -30.73 -66.33
CA ARG A 578 -57.97 -29.65 -66.95
C ARG A 578 -57.38 -28.26 -66.72
N VAL A 579 -57.47 -27.41 -67.74
CA VAL A 579 -57.36 -25.96 -67.60
C VAL A 579 -58.78 -25.40 -67.50
N LEU A 580 -59.05 -24.64 -66.45
CA LEU A 580 -60.37 -24.10 -66.12
C LEU A 580 -60.23 -22.60 -65.88
N ALA A 581 -60.70 -21.76 -66.80
CA ALA A 581 -60.58 -20.30 -66.69
C ALA A 581 -61.80 -19.58 -67.26
N ALA A 582 -62.12 -18.42 -66.69
CA ALA A 582 -63.19 -17.55 -67.18
C ALA A 582 -62.63 -16.50 -68.16
N ASP A 583 -63.42 -16.13 -69.17
CA ASP A 583 -63.21 -15.00 -70.08
C ASP A 583 -61.79 -14.88 -70.68
N VAL A 584 -61.17 -16.02 -71.04
CA VAL A 584 -59.81 -16.06 -71.61
C VAL A 584 -59.80 -15.53 -73.04
N VAL A 585 -59.04 -14.46 -73.26
CA VAL A 585 -58.66 -14.01 -74.60
C VAL A 585 -57.58 -14.94 -75.17
N MET A 586 -57.96 -15.82 -76.10
CA MET A 586 -56.98 -16.55 -76.91
C MET A 586 -56.41 -15.61 -77.99
N SER A 587 -55.08 -15.58 -78.13
CA SER A 587 -54.40 -14.63 -79.03
C SER A 587 -54.44 -15.02 -80.52
N ARG A 588 -54.84 -16.26 -80.83
CA ARG A 588 -54.92 -16.85 -82.17
C ARG A 588 -55.98 -17.96 -82.20
N ASP A 589 -56.62 -18.16 -83.35
CA ASP A 589 -57.57 -19.25 -83.58
C ASP A 589 -56.90 -20.64 -83.43
N GLN A 590 -57.61 -21.59 -82.80
CA GLN A 590 -57.20 -23.00 -82.79
C GLN A 590 -57.53 -23.67 -84.13
N VAL A 591 -56.66 -23.49 -85.11
CA VAL A 591 -56.79 -24.14 -86.43
C VAL A 591 -56.60 -25.65 -86.29
N LEU A 592 -57.60 -26.41 -86.71
CA LEU A 592 -57.59 -27.88 -86.72
C LEU A 592 -57.04 -28.43 -88.04
N ALA A 593 -57.47 -27.86 -89.17
CA ALA A 593 -56.89 -28.11 -90.49
C ALA A 593 -57.14 -26.92 -91.42
N SER A 594 -56.32 -26.79 -92.46
CA SER A 594 -56.51 -25.83 -93.55
C SER A 594 -55.94 -26.37 -94.85
N GLY A 595 -56.53 -26.03 -95.98
CA GLY A 595 -56.04 -26.47 -97.28
C GLY A 595 -56.62 -25.66 -98.43
N SER A 596 -56.19 -25.98 -99.65
CA SER A 596 -56.67 -25.30 -100.85
C SER A 596 -56.63 -26.22 -102.07
N PHE A 597 -57.52 -25.97 -103.02
CA PHE A 597 -57.53 -26.64 -104.33
C PHE A 597 -57.80 -25.65 -105.45
N THR A 598 -57.19 -25.89 -106.61
CA THR A 598 -57.51 -25.17 -107.84
C THR A 598 -58.47 -26.00 -108.68
N HIS A 599 -59.59 -25.41 -109.11
CA HIS A 599 -60.44 -25.98 -110.16
C HIS A 599 -59.91 -25.55 -111.52
N ALA A 600 -59.99 -26.41 -112.54
CA ALA A 600 -59.57 -26.08 -113.90
C ALA A 600 -60.77 -25.71 -114.77
N GLY A 601 -60.74 -24.53 -115.42
CA GLY A 601 -61.83 -23.98 -116.22
C GLY A 601 -62.68 -22.93 -115.49
N GLN A 602 -63.81 -22.60 -116.09
CA GLN A 602 -64.70 -21.51 -115.65
C GLN A 602 -65.73 -21.97 -114.62
N VAL A 603 -65.92 -21.15 -113.59
CA VAL A 603 -66.81 -21.37 -112.45
C VAL A 603 -67.73 -20.15 -112.33
N GLY A 604 -69.04 -20.37 -112.50
CA GLY A 604 -70.06 -19.33 -112.37
C GLY A 604 -70.53 -19.12 -110.93
N ASP A 605 -71.46 -18.18 -110.75
CA ASP A 605 -72.18 -18.00 -109.49
C ASP A 605 -72.99 -19.26 -109.11
N GLY A 606 -73.16 -19.49 -107.80
CA GLY A 606 -73.88 -20.63 -107.25
C GLY A 606 -73.21 -22.00 -107.48
N ALA A 607 -71.94 -22.03 -107.92
CA ALA A 607 -71.23 -23.27 -108.20
C ALA A 607 -70.79 -23.99 -106.91
N VAL A 608 -71.22 -25.25 -106.73
CA VAL A 608 -71.04 -25.99 -105.47
C VAL A 608 -70.03 -27.14 -105.57
N PHE A 609 -68.95 -27.04 -104.80
CA PHE A 609 -67.95 -28.07 -104.58
C PHE A 609 -68.36 -28.96 -103.40
N ARG A 610 -69.03 -30.07 -103.71
CA ARG A 610 -69.47 -31.07 -102.72
C ARG A 610 -68.38 -32.10 -102.41
N PHE A 611 -68.27 -32.47 -101.13
CA PHE A 611 -67.27 -33.40 -100.59
C PHE A 611 -65.83 -32.90 -100.80
N VAL A 612 -65.56 -31.66 -100.43
CA VAL A 612 -64.18 -31.19 -100.24
C VAL A 612 -63.60 -31.86 -98.99
N ASN A 613 -62.45 -32.54 -99.13
CA ASN A 613 -61.83 -33.28 -98.03
C ASN A 613 -60.99 -32.34 -97.15
N THR A 614 -61.21 -32.37 -95.84
CA THR A 614 -60.41 -31.58 -94.88
C THR A 614 -59.13 -32.28 -94.43
N GLY A 615 -58.99 -33.58 -94.71
CA GLY A 615 -57.94 -34.42 -94.12
C GLY A 615 -58.14 -34.74 -92.63
N ILE A 616 -59.08 -34.09 -91.94
CA ILE A 616 -59.42 -34.38 -90.54
C ILE A 616 -60.10 -35.74 -90.47
N ARG A 617 -59.51 -36.66 -89.71
CA ARG A 617 -60.00 -38.03 -89.52
C ARG A 617 -60.74 -38.13 -88.19
N VAL A 618 -61.89 -38.77 -88.21
CA VAL A 618 -62.80 -38.94 -87.06
C VAL A 618 -63.51 -40.29 -87.17
N SER A 619 -64.13 -40.79 -86.10
CA SER A 619 -64.88 -42.04 -86.17
C SER A 619 -66.30 -41.87 -86.70
N SER A 620 -66.88 -42.94 -87.25
CA SER A 620 -68.31 -43.04 -87.57
C SER A 620 -69.25 -42.86 -86.37
N ARG A 621 -68.71 -42.90 -85.14
CA ARG A 621 -69.42 -42.48 -83.91
C ARG A 621 -69.45 -40.95 -83.77
N ASP A 622 -68.30 -40.31 -83.95
CA ASP A 622 -68.09 -38.87 -83.73
C ASP A 622 -68.94 -38.03 -84.70
N VAL A 623 -69.00 -38.42 -85.97
CA VAL A 623 -69.75 -37.73 -87.05
C VAL A 623 -71.28 -37.65 -86.80
N ARG A 624 -71.80 -38.33 -85.77
CA ARG A 624 -73.21 -38.29 -85.37
C ARG A 624 -73.45 -37.61 -84.00
N SER A 625 -72.39 -37.21 -83.31
CA SER A 625 -72.45 -36.59 -81.98
C SER A 625 -72.47 -35.06 -82.10
N VAL A 626 -73.63 -34.44 -81.88
CA VAL A 626 -73.81 -32.97 -81.95
C VAL A 626 -73.29 -32.27 -80.67
N THR A 627 -72.75 -33.02 -79.71
CA THR A 627 -72.80 -32.64 -78.29
C THR A 627 -71.51 -32.14 -77.64
N GLU A 628 -70.32 -32.42 -78.17
CA GLU A 628 -69.07 -32.19 -77.40
C GLU A 628 -67.88 -31.53 -78.15
N ALA A 629 -67.92 -31.36 -79.48
CA ALA A 629 -66.88 -30.62 -80.22
C ALA A 629 -67.49 -29.74 -81.34
N SER A 630 -67.52 -28.42 -81.13
CA SER A 630 -67.97 -27.44 -82.12
C SER A 630 -66.81 -26.99 -83.01
N VAL A 631 -66.90 -27.26 -84.31
CA VAL A 631 -65.98 -26.69 -85.31
C VAL A 631 -66.63 -25.52 -86.05
N VAL A 632 -65.84 -24.48 -86.30
CA VAL A 632 -66.18 -23.38 -87.23
C VAL A 632 -65.43 -23.62 -88.53
N VAL A 633 -66.09 -23.38 -89.66
CA VAL A 633 -65.50 -23.55 -90.99
C VAL A 633 -65.65 -22.28 -91.81
N GLU A 634 -64.57 -21.90 -92.47
CA GLU A 634 -64.49 -20.74 -93.35
C GLU A 634 -63.87 -21.18 -94.69
N ALA A 635 -64.26 -20.51 -95.78
CA ALA A 635 -63.64 -20.68 -97.08
C ALA A 635 -63.47 -19.32 -97.77
N GLY A 636 -62.53 -19.26 -98.70
CA GLY A 636 -62.24 -18.08 -99.50
C GLY A 636 -61.78 -18.46 -100.91
N ILE A 637 -61.86 -17.49 -101.83
CA ILE A 637 -61.27 -17.62 -103.17
C ILE A 637 -59.95 -16.86 -103.12
N LYS A 638 -58.85 -17.60 -103.03
CA LYS A 638 -57.49 -17.09 -102.85
C LYS A 638 -56.98 -16.35 -104.09
N SER A 639 -57.34 -16.86 -105.27
CA SER A 639 -56.99 -16.32 -106.58
C SER A 639 -57.82 -16.96 -107.69
N PHE A 640 -57.81 -16.34 -108.88
CA PHE A 640 -58.30 -16.88 -110.14
C PHE A 640 -57.45 -16.29 -111.28
N SER A 641 -57.37 -16.94 -112.44
CA SER A 641 -56.51 -16.49 -113.55
C SER A 641 -57.18 -15.44 -114.44
N GLN A 642 -58.50 -15.48 -114.57
CA GLN A 642 -59.30 -14.56 -115.38
C GLN A 642 -60.73 -14.48 -114.84
N ALA A 643 -61.47 -13.42 -115.20
CA ALA A 643 -62.91 -13.29 -114.95
C ALA A 643 -63.63 -12.88 -116.25
N ALA A 644 -64.96 -12.96 -116.23
CA ALA A 644 -65.81 -12.57 -117.35
C ALA A 644 -65.53 -11.13 -117.86
N SER A 645 -65.66 -10.94 -119.19
CA SER A 645 -65.52 -9.62 -119.81
C SER A 645 -66.61 -8.67 -119.32
N GLY A 646 -66.22 -7.56 -118.69
CA GLY A 646 -67.13 -6.64 -117.99
C GLY A 646 -66.81 -6.43 -116.51
N PHE A 647 -65.76 -7.08 -115.98
CA PHE A 647 -65.21 -6.86 -114.64
C PHE A 647 -65.03 -5.36 -114.31
N ASP A 648 -65.85 -4.84 -113.39
CA ASP A 648 -65.64 -3.54 -112.73
C ASP A 648 -64.86 -3.77 -111.43
N PRO A 649 -63.62 -3.25 -111.29
CA PRO A 649 -62.82 -3.40 -110.08
C PRO A 649 -63.46 -2.85 -108.79
N ASN A 650 -64.51 -2.04 -108.91
CA ASN A 650 -65.16 -1.34 -107.79
C ASN A 650 -66.50 -1.97 -107.37
N ASN A 651 -67.14 -2.75 -108.25
CA ASN A 651 -68.49 -3.29 -108.08
C ASN A 651 -68.58 -4.80 -108.39
N ALA A 652 -67.46 -5.51 -108.27
CA ALA A 652 -67.39 -6.97 -108.36
C ALA A 652 -67.04 -7.54 -106.98
N TRP A 653 -67.83 -8.49 -106.49
CA TRP A 653 -67.60 -9.18 -105.22
C TRP A 653 -67.58 -10.69 -105.45
N TRP A 654 -66.70 -11.38 -104.72
CA TRP A 654 -66.59 -12.83 -104.74
C TRP A 654 -66.34 -13.36 -103.34
N CYS A 655 -66.98 -14.47 -102.98
CA CYS A 655 -66.69 -15.20 -101.76
C CYS A 655 -67.00 -16.69 -101.90
N ALA A 656 -66.65 -17.47 -100.87
CA ALA A 656 -67.01 -18.87 -100.78
C ALA A 656 -67.76 -19.11 -99.46
N LYS A 657 -69.02 -19.54 -99.55
CA LYS A 657 -69.75 -20.05 -98.37
C LYS A 657 -69.24 -21.45 -98.07
N CYS A 658 -69.05 -21.79 -96.79
CA CYS A 658 -68.59 -23.10 -96.36
C CYS A 658 -69.57 -23.70 -95.35
N THR A 659 -69.89 -24.99 -95.49
CA THR A 659 -70.63 -25.75 -94.47
C THR A 659 -70.03 -27.15 -94.27
N VAL A 660 -70.14 -27.69 -93.06
CA VAL A 660 -69.74 -29.07 -92.75
C VAL A 660 -70.81 -30.04 -93.26
N LEU A 661 -70.40 -31.01 -94.07
CA LEU A 661 -71.26 -32.10 -94.56
C LEU A 661 -71.38 -33.20 -93.50
N ASN A 662 -72.43 -33.12 -92.69
CA ASN A 662 -72.75 -34.12 -91.68
C ASN A 662 -73.14 -35.47 -92.31
N GLY A 663 -72.38 -36.52 -92.02
CA GLY A 663 -72.86 -37.91 -92.09
C GLY A 663 -72.71 -38.74 -93.38
N PRO A 664 -71.79 -38.50 -94.34
CA PRO A 664 -71.49 -39.52 -95.34
C PRO A 664 -70.86 -40.74 -94.65
N ARG A 665 -71.50 -41.92 -94.73
CA ARG A 665 -70.95 -43.18 -94.21
C ARG A 665 -69.88 -43.71 -95.17
N TRP A 666 -68.68 -43.18 -95.04
CA TRP A 666 -67.51 -43.49 -95.85
C TRP A 666 -66.60 -44.50 -95.12
N TYR A 667 -65.54 -44.99 -95.78
CA TYR A 667 -64.72 -46.10 -95.27
C TYR A 667 -63.26 -46.06 -95.77
N GLY A 668 -62.67 -44.87 -95.86
CA GLY A 668 -61.30 -44.69 -96.36
C GLY A 668 -61.15 -44.86 -97.87
N PHE A 669 -60.04 -44.35 -98.39
CA PHE A 669 -59.45 -44.83 -99.64
C PHE A 669 -58.50 -46.00 -99.34
N ASN A 670 -58.48 -47.01 -100.19
CA ASN A 670 -57.57 -48.16 -100.10
C ASN A 670 -57.30 -48.73 -101.51
N ALA A 671 -56.59 -49.86 -101.61
CA ALA A 671 -56.31 -50.49 -102.91
C ALA A 671 -57.58 -50.84 -103.71
N ASP A 672 -58.67 -51.24 -103.03
CA ASP A 672 -59.96 -51.57 -103.63
C ASP A 672 -60.88 -50.34 -103.85
N ARG A 673 -60.47 -49.18 -103.31
CA ARG A 673 -61.20 -47.90 -103.31
C ARG A 673 -60.22 -46.76 -103.58
N PRO A 674 -59.71 -46.64 -104.83
CA PRO A 674 -58.76 -45.60 -105.19
C PRO A 674 -59.33 -44.20 -104.96
N GLN A 675 -58.44 -43.22 -104.79
CA GLN A 675 -58.84 -41.83 -104.61
C GLN A 675 -59.52 -41.26 -105.88
N PRO A 676 -60.46 -40.30 -105.76
CA PRO A 676 -61.14 -39.71 -106.91
C PRO A 676 -60.17 -38.94 -107.81
N ALA A 677 -60.49 -38.83 -109.10
CA ALA A 677 -59.73 -38.00 -110.03
C ALA A 677 -59.83 -36.48 -109.75
N LEU A 678 -60.78 -36.05 -108.92
CA LEU A 678 -60.94 -34.66 -108.49
C LEU A 678 -60.07 -34.39 -107.26
N SER A 679 -59.02 -33.57 -107.43
CA SER A 679 -58.05 -33.20 -106.39
C SER A 679 -58.68 -32.83 -105.04
N TYR A 680 -59.74 -32.00 -105.05
CA TYR A 680 -60.41 -31.55 -103.83
C TYR A 680 -61.14 -32.65 -103.05
N ARG A 681 -61.33 -33.84 -103.63
CA ARG A 681 -61.93 -35.02 -102.98
C ARG A 681 -60.91 -36.10 -102.60
N GLN A 682 -59.63 -35.92 -102.96
CA GLN A 682 -58.54 -36.79 -102.55
C GLN A 682 -58.25 -36.61 -101.05
N ASP A 683 -57.49 -37.50 -100.43
CA ASP A 683 -56.90 -37.18 -99.12
C ASP A 683 -55.81 -36.12 -99.33
N PRO A 684 -55.83 -34.97 -98.63
CA PRO A 684 -54.74 -33.99 -98.70
C PRO A 684 -53.44 -34.61 -98.16
N GLY A 685 -52.31 -33.98 -98.50
CA GLY A 685 -50.97 -34.51 -98.16
C GLY A 685 -50.75 -34.76 -96.67
N ASP A 686 -51.33 -33.90 -95.83
CA ASP A 686 -51.35 -34.05 -94.38
C ASP A 686 -52.76 -34.46 -93.90
N LEU A 687 -52.81 -35.49 -93.05
CA LEU A 687 -54.04 -35.98 -92.42
C LEU A 687 -53.99 -35.70 -90.92
N VAL A 688 -55.06 -35.13 -90.37
CA VAL A 688 -55.12 -34.66 -88.98
C VAL A 688 -55.97 -35.60 -88.14
N ASP A 689 -55.43 -36.05 -87.00
CA ASP A 689 -56.18 -36.74 -85.95
C ASP A 689 -56.43 -35.77 -84.79
N PRO A 690 -57.67 -35.27 -84.59
CA PRO A 690 -58.02 -34.51 -83.40
C PRO A 690 -57.86 -35.36 -82.14
N HIS A 691 -57.36 -34.78 -81.05
CA HIS A 691 -57.18 -35.49 -79.78
C HIS A 691 -58.49 -36.04 -79.17
N TRP A 692 -59.64 -35.51 -79.60
CA TRP A 692 -60.99 -35.95 -79.20
C TRP A 692 -61.61 -37.00 -80.13
N ALA A 693 -60.99 -37.31 -81.28
CA ALA A 693 -61.53 -38.29 -82.22
C ALA A 693 -61.42 -39.72 -81.66
N THR A 694 -62.53 -40.47 -81.68
CA THR A 694 -62.55 -41.84 -81.14
C THR A 694 -62.08 -42.91 -82.14
N GLY A 695 -61.60 -42.48 -83.30
CA GLY A 695 -61.12 -43.30 -84.41
C GLY A 695 -60.88 -42.47 -85.67
N ILE A 696 -60.46 -43.14 -86.75
CA ILE A 696 -59.99 -42.48 -88.00
C ILE A 696 -60.73 -42.98 -89.27
N ASP A 697 -61.87 -43.66 -89.09
CA ASP A 697 -62.60 -44.36 -90.16
C ASP A 697 -63.40 -43.47 -91.12
N GLN A 698 -63.58 -42.18 -90.79
CA GLN A 698 -64.26 -41.16 -91.60
C GLN A 698 -63.33 -39.97 -91.95
N ARG A 699 -63.86 -38.98 -92.65
CA ARG A 699 -63.31 -37.61 -92.69
C ARG A 699 -64.40 -36.60 -92.30
N VAL A 700 -63.97 -35.42 -91.86
CA VAL A 700 -64.81 -34.22 -91.94
C VAL A 700 -64.79 -33.74 -93.40
N TRP A 701 -65.97 -33.56 -93.99
CA TRP A 701 -66.14 -33.11 -95.37
C TRP A 701 -66.80 -31.73 -95.40
N LEU A 702 -66.48 -30.91 -96.40
CA LEU A 702 -67.10 -29.60 -96.60
C LEU A 702 -67.94 -29.58 -97.89
N GLU A 703 -68.98 -28.76 -97.87
CA GLU A 703 -69.64 -28.23 -99.05
C GLU A 703 -69.27 -26.75 -99.18
N ILE A 704 -68.68 -26.38 -100.31
CA ILE A 704 -68.24 -25.01 -100.58
C ILE A 704 -68.99 -24.47 -101.80
N GLU A 705 -69.73 -23.39 -101.62
CA GLU A 705 -70.48 -22.69 -102.66
C GLU A 705 -69.74 -21.40 -103.04
N VAL A 706 -69.38 -21.26 -104.32
CA VAL A 706 -68.84 -20.02 -104.87
C VAL A 706 -69.99 -19.04 -105.13
N VAL A 707 -69.83 -17.82 -104.65
CA VAL A 707 -70.78 -16.71 -104.83
C VAL A 707 -70.08 -15.58 -105.57
N LEU A 708 -70.66 -15.13 -106.67
CA LEU A 708 -70.14 -14.04 -107.50
C LEU A 708 -71.23 -12.99 -107.73
N GLU A 709 -70.95 -11.75 -107.32
CA GLU A 709 -71.81 -10.60 -107.60
C GLU A 709 -71.09 -9.63 -108.53
N GLY A 710 -71.79 -9.14 -109.56
CA GLY A 710 -71.21 -8.35 -110.64
C GLY A 710 -70.37 -9.14 -111.67
N LEU A 711 -70.17 -10.46 -111.48
CA LEU A 711 -69.40 -11.33 -112.38
C LEU A 711 -70.19 -12.60 -112.74
N SER A 712 -70.19 -12.99 -114.02
CA SER A 712 -70.86 -14.23 -114.46
C SER A 712 -70.00 -15.49 -114.34
N TRP A 713 -68.67 -15.35 -114.31
CA TRP A 713 -67.73 -16.44 -114.00
C TRP A 713 -66.34 -15.92 -113.62
N ILE A 714 -65.59 -16.78 -112.90
CA ILE A 714 -64.14 -16.71 -112.69
C ILE A 714 -63.48 -18.00 -113.20
N GLU A 715 -62.25 -17.90 -113.70
CA GLU A 715 -61.54 -18.99 -114.37
C GLU A 715 -60.29 -19.43 -113.59
N ASN A 716 -60.09 -20.73 -113.53
CA ASN A 716 -59.07 -21.41 -112.72
C ASN A 716 -59.01 -20.94 -111.25
N PRO A 717 -60.15 -20.88 -110.51
CA PRO A 717 -60.14 -20.40 -109.14
C PRO A 717 -59.42 -21.38 -108.20
N THR A 718 -58.57 -20.80 -107.34
CA THR A 718 -57.98 -21.49 -106.19
C THR A 718 -58.82 -21.16 -104.95
N ILE A 719 -59.55 -22.16 -104.47
CA ILE A 719 -60.39 -22.08 -103.27
C ILE A 719 -59.55 -22.57 -102.09
N GLU A 720 -59.53 -21.80 -101.01
CA GLU A 720 -58.95 -22.18 -99.74
C GLU A 720 -60.03 -22.33 -98.66
N TRP A 721 -59.77 -23.20 -97.68
CA TRP A 721 -60.67 -23.49 -96.58
C TRP A 721 -59.88 -23.71 -95.29
N ILE A 722 -60.54 -23.45 -94.17
CA ILE A 722 -59.98 -23.60 -92.83
C ILE A 722 -61.05 -24.11 -91.87
N VAL A 723 -60.66 -25.06 -91.02
CA VAL A 723 -61.47 -25.63 -89.94
C VAL A 723 -60.84 -25.23 -88.63
N LYS A 724 -61.60 -24.53 -87.79
CA LYS A 724 -61.20 -24.03 -86.48
C LYS A 724 -61.95 -24.79 -85.39
N HIS A 725 -61.28 -25.10 -84.30
CA HIS A 725 -61.89 -25.69 -83.12
C HIS A 725 -62.38 -24.57 -82.18
N VAL A 726 -63.63 -24.66 -81.73
CA VAL A 726 -64.16 -23.82 -80.65
C VAL A 726 -64.13 -24.66 -79.37
N THR A 727 -63.40 -24.17 -78.37
CA THR A 727 -63.19 -24.77 -77.04
C THR A 727 -64.05 -24.13 -75.96
#